data_AF-A0A8S2I0V0-F1
#
_entry.id   AF-A0A8S2I0V0-F1
#
_cell.length_a   1.000
_cell.length_b   1.000
_cell.length_c   1.000
_cell.angle_alpha   90.00
_cell.angle_beta   90.00
_cell.angle_gamma   90.00
#
_symmetry.space_group_name_H-M   'P 1'
#
loop_
_entity.id
_entity.type
_entity.pdbx_description
1 polymer ?
#
loop_
_entity_poly.entity_id
_entity_poly.type
_entity_poly.pdbx_seq_one_letter_code
_entity_poly.pdbx_strand_id
1 'polypeptide(L)'
;MIKCVLLMTAGDEKVLPGLDYLTTGFDAIKMINTIEDISSSDQLKFRLFDIDNVRRGKNYTWNSNGVLQTFSTPSFVKVNDIGMRTEVDVESVSSSYEQFYDNYFKSFGFDLSIPVPIKGVPFELSFGYHGTLRSAYEAITKEATTIAISTDWWGMYSIQLAPVYILPFDPLFNLSLSKLVANPKTKRQQAYYNQIVSTYGTHYVSSVIVGGLAEMYTFVKNEYRNQYDESSFEHEISVGFKLAEVSLGKTTSLSFGNSEGLGVSGEFSWGDDKKQLTIEFRERSKMLLKFLPPLINTLNGSLIWHTWIDLASKYPGVINRTLSSLANLLINYPVKIQDHLQLTIDYYLTYSTLPKLEQVKEFRIKQQNQIQQEQRRRRTIEKRLMIPGIDIVGCGYDIFTLQSKTCLFDLTVNDNSIWIDAFNNFTTYKVPDNFFVLNTRDTTSTYKTSFYDRFQEFWQNSIYVMTNDWDLFFGFAASHTRTEIIQKYHQFFKYHSHMAWTRQQITSYTLAISDFPTPNLSELTRLAINNLPFTFNSRSVRNLAKWKSFFNSYGTHYVTRSEMGGLMSSETYFESCLLIRYNETWIKTQSEKRFLWFFKVTDNSESYTSYIDKIFQQYTRPRFTLIGGLQQQSDLGGPHFKLDQWLYTIKDYPQPVSYHLQPVYTLLADDDPRYDALKEATFYCRSLAVNETNIFIQQLQTADKSASCQNLPENY
;
A
#
# COMPACT_ATOMS: atom_id res chain seq x y z
N MET A 1 2.93 -41.17 -22.32
CA MET A 1 2.53 -39.89 -21.71
C MET A 1 1.00 -39.75 -21.74
N ILE A 2 0.29 -40.75 -21.21
CA ILE A 2 -1.17 -40.80 -20.96
C ILE A 2 -1.25 -41.31 -19.52
N LYS A 3 -1.19 -40.42 -18.54
CA LYS A 3 -1.33 -40.82 -17.12
C LYS A 3 -1.84 -39.75 -16.14
N CYS A 4 -2.26 -38.58 -16.61
CA CYS A 4 -3.00 -37.59 -15.81
C CYS A 4 -4.32 -37.14 -16.47
N VAL A 5 -4.97 -38.06 -17.20
CA VAL A 5 -6.44 -38.03 -17.30
C VAL A 5 -6.89 -39.11 -16.34
N LEU A 6 -7.21 -38.69 -15.12
CA LEU A 6 -7.85 -39.56 -14.14
C LEU A 6 -9.05 -40.22 -14.81
N LEU A 7 -9.11 -41.54 -14.70
CA LEU A 7 -10.32 -42.32 -14.88
C LEU A 7 -11.39 -41.73 -13.96
N MET A 8 -12.23 -40.83 -14.50
CA MET A 8 -13.51 -40.49 -13.90
C MET A 8 -14.41 -41.70 -14.07
N THR A 9 -14.37 -42.59 -13.07
CA THR A 9 -15.39 -43.60 -12.88
C THR A 9 -16.73 -42.88 -12.72
N ALA A 10 -17.70 -43.24 -13.55
CA ALA A 10 -19.05 -42.69 -13.54
C ALA A 10 -19.72 -42.99 -12.18
N GLY A 11 -19.60 -42.06 -11.24
CA GLY A 11 -20.12 -42.20 -9.87
C GLY A 11 -19.59 -41.15 -8.91
N ASP A 12 -18.42 -40.56 -9.18
CA ASP A 12 -17.81 -39.59 -8.27
C ASP A 12 -18.35 -38.17 -8.50
N GLU A 13 -18.79 -37.53 -7.41
CA GLU A 13 -19.23 -36.14 -7.40
C GLU A 13 -18.16 -35.24 -8.04
N LYS A 14 -18.55 -34.44 -9.04
CA LYS A 14 -17.63 -33.49 -9.67
C LYS A 14 -17.17 -32.46 -8.64
N VAL A 15 -15.88 -32.51 -8.30
CA VAL A 15 -15.22 -31.48 -7.49
C VAL A 15 -15.16 -30.19 -8.30
N LEU A 16 -15.50 -29.07 -7.67
CA LEU A 16 -15.44 -27.76 -8.29
C LEU A 16 -13.99 -27.42 -8.66
N PRO A 17 -13.67 -27.14 -9.94
CA PRO A 17 -12.32 -26.76 -10.35
C PRO A 17 -11.80 -25.54 -9.56
N GLY A 18 -10.57 -25.61 -9.06
CA GLY A 18 -9.95 -24.56 -8.27
C GLY A 18 -10.12 -24.68 -6.74
N LEU A 19 -10.94 -25.62 -6.27
CA LEU A 19 -11.16 -25.83 -4.82
C LEU A 19 -9.90 -26.33 -4.10
N ASP A 20 -9.10 -27.16 -4.77
CA ASP A 20 -7.84 -27.73 -4.29
C ASP A 20 -6.82 -26.66 -3.88
N TYR A 21 -6.77 -25.54 -4.61
CA TYR A 21 -5.92 -24.40 -4.29
C TYR A 21 -6.27 -23.75 -2.95
N LEU A 22 -7.54 -23.74 -2.55
CA LEU A 22 -7.98 -23.12 -1.29
C LEU A 22 -7.67 -24.01 -0.08
N THR A 23 -7.48 -25.31 -0.28
CA THR A 23 -7.25 -26.27 0.82
C THR A 23 -5.80 -26.46 1.18
N THR A 24 -4.89 -26.06 0.28
CA THR A 24 -3.47 -26.36 0.36
C THR A 24 -2.66 -25.11 0.57
N GLY A 25 -1.48 -25.30 1.15
CA GLY A 25 -0.54 -24.22 1.27
C GLY A 25 0.22 -23.97 -0.03
N PHE A 26 0.79 -22.78 -0.12
CA PHE A 26 1.32 -22.24 -1.36
C PHE A 26 2.74 -21.72 -1.14
N ASP A 27 3.69 -22.19 -1.94
CA ASP A 27 5.10 -21.80 -1.84
C ASP A 27 5.45 -20.78 -2.93
N ALA A 28 5.42 -19.50 -2.55
CA ALA A 28 5.63 -18.42 -3.50
C ALA A 28 7.02 -18.43 -4.16
N ILE A 29 8.07 -18.96 -3.51
CA ILE A 29 9.39 -19.11 -4.16
C ILE A 29 9.37 -20.24 -5.19
N LYS A 30 8.70 -21.35 -4.89
CA LYS A 30 8.60 -22.46 -5.85
C LYS A 30 7.68 -22.16 -7.02
N MET A 31 6.68 -21.30 -6.85
CA MET A 31 5.91 -20.74 -7.98
C MET A 31 6.84 -20.02 -8.97
N ILE A 32 7.84 -19.29 -8.46
CA ILE A 32 8.86 -18.63 -9.28
C ILE A 32 9.82 -19.66 -9.91
N ASN A 33 9.90 -20.89 -9.40
CA ASN A 33 10.94 -21.85 -9.75
C ASN A 33 10.45 -23.21 -10.27
N THR A 34 9.19 -23.36 -10.70
CA THR A 34 8.76 -24.61 -11.33
C THR A 34 8.04 -24.31 -12.65
N ILE A 35 8.66 -24.80 -13.72
CA ILE A 35 8.53 -24.34 -15.11
C ILE A 35 7.26 -24.88 -15.79
N GLU A 36 6.73 -26.04 -15.42
CA GLU A 36 6.19 -26.92 -16.46
C GLU A 36 4.76 -27.42 -16.28
N ASP A 37 4.04 -26.99 -15.25
CA ASP A 37 2.66 -27.46 -15.13
C ASP A 37 1.89 -26.64 -14.11
N ILE A 38 1.05 -25.73 -14.61
CA ILE A 38 -0.08 -25.18 -13.84
C ILE A 38 -1.05 -26.31 -13.42
N SER A 39 -0.88 -27.52 -14.01
CA SER A 39 -1.56 -28.75 -13.66
C SER A 39 -0.84 -29.63 -12.62
N SER A 40 0.40 -29.30 -12.20
CA SER A 40 1.20 -30.18 -11.35
C SER A 40 0.89 -29.93 -9.89
N SER A 41 0.45 -31.00 -9.23
CA SER A 41 0.28 -31.13 -7.79
C SER A 41 1.52 -30.76 -6.95
N ASP A 42 2.67 -30.53 -7.59
CA ASP A 42 3.96 -30.24 -6.94
C ASP A 42 4.06 -28.80 -6.39
N GLN A 43 3.22 -27.88 -6.88
CA GLN A 43 3.11 -26.53 -6.33
C GLN A 43 2.22 -26.47 -5.07
N LEU A 44 1.24 -27.36 -4.99
CA LEU A 44 0.35 -27.48 -3.85
C LEU A 44 1.09 -28.19 -2.73
N LYS A 45 1.21 -27.50 -1.61
CA LYS A 45 1.81 -28.07 -0.41
C LYS A 45 0.79 -28.92 0.33
N PHE A 46 1.21 -29.46 1.47
CA PHE A 46 0.30 -30.20 2.34
C PHE A 46 -0.94 -29.36 2.66
N ARG A 47 -2.07 -30.05 2.84
CA ARG A 47 -3.35 -29.43 3.18
C ARG A 47 -3.21 -28.60 4.46
N LEU A 48 -3.81 -27.42 4.42
CA LEU A 48 -3.94 -26.50 5.55
C LEU A 48 -5.29 -26.65 6.22
N PHE A 49 -6.32 -26.94 5.44
CA PHE A 49 -7.70 -26.97 5.88
C PHE A 49 -8.35 -28.31 5.57
N ASP A 50 -9.15 -28.78 6.51
CA ASP A 50 -9.99 -29.97 6.33
C ASP A 50 -11.42 -29.54 5.98
N ILE A 51 -11.61 -28.97 4.78
CA ILE A 51 -12.94 -28.53 4.34
C ILE A 51 -13.76 -29.67 3.71
N ASP A 52 -13.10 -30.76 3.28
CA ASP A 52 -13.75 -31.89 2.61
C ASP A 52 -14.55 -32.77 3.59
N ASN A 53 -14.10 -32.87 4.84
CA ASN A 53 -14.77 -33.69 5.87
C ASN A 53 -15.91 -32.97 6.60
N VAL A 54 -16.25 -31.74 6.21
CA VAL A 54 -17.28 -30.93 6.88
C VAL A 54 -18.57 -30.86 6.07
N ARG A 55 -19.67 -30.44 6.72
CA ARG A 55 -21.03 -30.37 6.16
C ARG A 55 -21.00 -29.86 4.72
N ARG A 56 -21.66 -30.62 3.83
CA ARG A 56 -21.90 -30.22 2.44
C ARG A 56 -22.59 -28.86 2.40
N GLY A 57 -22.03 -27.97 1.60
CA GLY A 57 -22.61 -26.67 1.26
C GLY A 57 -23.73 -26.82 0.23
N LYS A 58 -24.11 -25.70 -0.39
CA LYS A 58 -25.08 -25.70 -1.49
C LYS A 58 -24.39 -26.17 -2.78
N ASN A 59 -25.05 -27.04 -3.54
CA ASN A 59 -24.57 -27.37 -4.88
C ASN A 59 -24.47 -26.10 -5.72
N TYR A 60 -23.40 -25.96 -6.47
CA TYR A 60 -23.18 -24.87 -7.39
C TYR A 60 -23.41 -25.36 -8.82
N THR A 61 -24.27 -24.66 -9.56
CA THR A 61 -24.59 -24.99 -10.96
C THR A 61 -24.05 -23.92 -11.87
N TRP A 62 -23.23 -24.31 -12.83
CA TRP A 62 -22.67 -23.39 -13.82
C TRP A 62 -23.04 -23.84 -15.24
N ASN A 63 -23.44 -22.88 -16.07
CA ASN A 63 -23.76 -23.13 -17.46
C ASN A 63 -22.52 -22.93 -18.35
N SER A 64 -21.97 -24.05 -18.82
CA SER A 64 -20.85 -24.11 -19.75
C SER A 64 -21.38 -24.33 -21.16
N ASN A 65 -21.45 -23.27 -21.97
CA ASN A 65 -21.90 -23.32 -23.36
C ASN A 65 -23.24 -24.08 -23.59
N GLY A 66 -24.22 -23.85 -22.71
CA GLY A 66 -25.54 -24.48 -22.78
C GLY A 66 -25.65 -25.81 -22.00
N VAL A 67 -24.56 -26.31 -21.43
CA VAL A 67 -24.54 -27.51 -20.57
C VAL A 67 -24.44 -27.09 -19.11
N LEU A 68 -25.50 -27.34 -18.34
CA LEU A 68 -25.49 -27.15 -16.89
C LEU A 68 -24.63 -28.21 -16.22
N GLN A 69 -23.53 -27.78 -15.61
CA GLN A 69 -22.68 -28.60 -14.76
C GLN A 69 -22.99 -28.30 -13.29
N THR A 70 -23.20 -29.33 -12.48
CA THR A 70 -23.44 -29.19 -11.03
C THR A 70 -22.24 -29.72 -10.27
N PHE A 71 -21.74 -28.93 -9.32
CA PHE A 71 -20.61 -29.23 -8.47
C PHE A 71 -21.03 -29.22 -6.99
N SER A 72 -20.48 -30.14 -6.21
CA SER A 72 -20.62 -30.13 -4.75
C SER A 72 -19.65 -29.09 -4.17
N THR A 73 -20.12 -28.24 -3.25
CA THR A 73 -19.26 -27.24 -2.60
C THR A 73 -19.20 -27.47 -1.08
N PRO A 74 -18.05 -27.26 -0.43
CA PRO A 74 -17.96 -27.24 1.03
C PRO A 74 -18.71 -26.05 1.63
N SER A 75 -19.23 -26.19 2.85
CA SER A 75 -19.96 -25.11 3.55
C SER A 75 -19.10 -23.89 3.90
N PHE A 76 -17.77 -24.01 3.88
CA PHE A 76 -16.83 -22.91 4.15
C PHE A 76 -16.37 -22.17 2.90
N VAL A 77 -17.00 -22.44 1.77
CA VAL A 77 -16.62 -21.85 0.50
C VAL A 77 -17.84 -21.14 -0.08
N LYS A 78 -17.61 -19.91 -0.53
CA LYS A 78 -18.58 -19.13 -1.29
C LYS A 78 -18.16 -19.15 -2.75
N VAL A 79 -19.07 -19.56 -3.63
CA VAL A 79 -18.89 -19.48 -5.07
C VAL A 79 -19.76 -18.35 -5.60
N ASN A 80 -19.18 -17.44 -6.39
CA ASN A 80 -19.93 -16.39 -7.05
C ASN A 80 -19.71 -16.49 -8.56
N ASP A 81 -20.79 -16.44 -9.34
CA ASP A 81 -20.70 -16.23 -10.78
C ASP A 81 -20.04 -14.89 -11.08
N ILE A 82 -19.13 -14.89 -12.04
CA ILE A 82 -18.52 -13.66 -12.58
C ILE A 82 -19.07 -13.41 -13.97
N GLY A 83 -19.01 -14.42 -14.85
CA GLY A 83 -19.52 -14.34 -16.22
C GLY A 83 -18.90 -13.22 -17.07
N MET A 84 -17.69 -12.75 -16.73
CA MET A 84 -17.05 -11.59 -17.35
C MET A 84 -15.87 -12.03 -18.20
N ARG A 85 -15.84 -11.59 -19.47
CA ARG A 85 -14.67 -11.70 -20.34
C ARG A 85 -14.14 -10.30 -20.60
N THR A 86 -12.84 -10.14 -20.41
CA THR A 86 -12.14 -8.87 -20.61
C THR A 86 -10.98 -9.11 -21.53
N GLU A 87 -10.89 -8.27 -22.55
CA GLU A 87 -9.77 -8.24 -23.47
C GLU A 87 -9.02 -6.93 -23.25
N VAL A 88 -7.70 -7.03 -23.09
CA VAL A 88 -6.79 -5.92 -22.85
C VAL A 88 -5.69 -6.00 -23.90
N ASP A 89 -5.82 -5.15 -24.92
CA ASP A 89 -4.92 -5.13 -26.06
C ASP A 89 -3.46 -4.85 -25.69
N VAL A 90 -3.22 -4.01 -24.67
CA VAL A 90 -1.90 -3.74 -24.09
C VAL A 90 -2.08 -3.51 -22.59
N GLU A 91 -1.77 -4.52 -21.79
CA GLU A 91 -1.86 -4.46 -20.33
C GLU A 91 -0.67 -3.74 -19.71
N SER A 92 0.52 -3.97 -20.26
CA SER A 92 1.73 -3.26 -19.83
C SER A 92 2.82 -3.26 -20.88
N VAL A 93 3.69 -2.24 -20.82
CA VAL A 93 4.92 -2.14 -21.61
C VAL A 93 6.09 -1.96 -20.64
N SER A 94 7.14 -2.76 -20.82
CA SER A 94 8.29 -2.83 -19.92
C SER A 94 9.58 -2.78 -20.71
N SER A 95 10.35 -1.69 -20.55
CA SER A 95 11.65 -1.51 -21.22
C SER A 95 12.83 -1.95 -20.35
N SER A 96 12.55 -2.32 -19.09
CA SER A 96 13.51 -2.89 -18.15
C SER A 96 12.93 -4.14 -17.49
N TYR A 97 13.82 -5.04 -17.05
CA TYR A 97 13.40 -6.26 -16.38
C TYR A 97 12.73 -5.96 -15.03
N GLU A 98 13.15 -4.90 -14.34
CA GLU A 98 12.51 -4.45 -13.09
C GLU A 98 11.06 -4.04 -13.32
N GLN A 99 10.80 -3.24 -14.37
CA GLN A 99 9.43 -2.89 -14.76
C GLN A 99 8.60 -4.11 -15.16
N PHE A 100 9.19 -5.02 -15.95
CA PHE A 100 8.52 -6.25 -16.36
C PHE A 100 8.16 -7.11 -15.15
N TYR A 101 9.10 -7.26 -14.22
CA TYR A 101 8.90 -7.98 -12.97
C TYR A 101 7.78 -7.36 -12.14
N ASP A 102 7.82 -6.06 -11.90
CA ASP A 102 6.79 -5.34 -11.14
C ASP A 102 5.40 -5.48 -11.78
N ASN A 103 5.30 -5.35 -13.11
CA ASN A 103 4.05 -5.52 -13.85
C ASN A 103 3.56 -6.97 -13.80
N TYR A 104 4.46 -7.94 -13.97
CA TYR A 104 4.15 -9.37 -13.93
C TYR A 104 3.63 -9.81 -12.55
N PHE A 105 4.19 -9.32 -11.44
CA PHE A 105 3.73 -9.72 -10.10
C PHE A 105 2.47 -8.99 -9.63
N LYS A 106 2.20 -7.78 -10.13
CA LYS A 106 0.95 -7.06 -9.86
C LYS A 106 -0.27 -7.82 -10.38
N SER A 107 -0.16 -8.52 -11.52
CA SER A 107 -1.28 -9.28 -12.10
C SER A 107 -1.71 -10.49 -11.25
N PHE A 108 -0.84 -11.02 -10.38
CA PHE A 108 -1.14 -12.14 -9.48
C PHE A 108 -1.76 -11.74 -8.13
N GLY A 109 -2.03 -10.46 -7.87
CA GLY A 109 -2.72 -10.02 -6.65
C GLY A 109 -1.97 -10.31 -5.34
N PHE A 110 -0.64 -10.33 -5.37
CA PHE A 110 0.18 -10.50 -4.17
C PHE A 110 0.15 -9.24 -3.29
N ASP A 111 -0.20 -9.38 -2.01
CA ASP A 111 0.06 -8.37 -0.98
C ASP A 111 1.48 -8.53 -0.40
N LEU A 112 2.49 -8.53 -1.28
CA LEU A 112 3.89 -8.61 -0.87
C LEU A 112 4.39 -7.22 -0.50
N SER A 113 4.45 -6.92 0.80
CA SER A 113 5.21 -5.80 1.37
C SER A 113 6.72 -6.07 1.39
N ILE A 114 7.26 -6.76 0.38
CA ILE A 114 8.68 -7.10 0.29
C ILE A 114 9.28 -6.31 -0.88
N PRO A 115 10.20 -5.36 -0.62
CA PRO A 115 10.97 -4.74 -1.70
C PRO A 115 11.86 -5.79 -2.38
N VAL A 116 11.68 -5.95 -3.69
CA VAL A 116 12.57 -6.72 -4.57
C VAL A 116 13.91 -5.98 -4.72
N PRO A 117 14.96 -6.64 -5.22
CA PRO A 117 15.96 -7.34 -4.44
C PRO A 117 16.94 -6.38 -3.73
N ILE A 118 17.47 -6.81 -2.59
CA ILE A 118 18.60 -6.17 -1.91
C ILE A 118 19.77 -6.10 -2.91
N LYS A 119 20.21 -4.88 -3.26
CA LYS A 119 21.49 -4.62 -3.95
C LYS A 119 22.58 -5.56 -3.43
N GLY A 120 23.03 -6.51 -4.25
CA GLY A 120 24.16 -7.40 -3.94
C GLY A 120 23.86 -8.89 -3.88
N VAL A 121 22.60 -9.34 -4.03
CA VAL A 121 22.35 -10.76 -4.37
C VAL A 121 22.54 -10.92 -5.89
N PRO A 122 23.42 -11.82 -6.36
CA PRO A 122 23.58 -12.06 -7.79
C PRO A 122 22.24 -12.46 -8.40
N PHE A 123 21.75 -11.64 -9.33
CA PHE A 123 20.47 -11.84 -10.03
C PHE A 123 20.36 -13.26 -10.63
N GLU A 124 21.49 -13.90 -10.99
CA GLU A 124 21.52 -15.24 -11.58
C GLU A 124 21.15 -16.40 -10.62
N LEU A 125 21.21 -16.19 -9.30
CA LEU A 125 21.02 -17.27 -8.30
C LEU A 125 19.55 -17.52 -7.90
N SER A 126 18.62 -16.62 -8.25
CA SER A 126 17.21 -16.68 -7.81
C SER A 126 16.21 -17.14 -8.88
N PHE A 127 16.63 -17.35 -10.13
CA PHE A 127 15.71 -17.51 -11.29
C PHE A 127 15.96 -18.74 -12.16
N GLY A 128 16.56 -19.79 -11.61
CA GLY A 128 16.94 -20.98 -12.40
C GLY A 128 15.78 -21.67 -13.15
N TYR A 129 14.52 -21.32 -12.87
CA TYR A 129 13.39 -22.15 -13.26
C TYR A 129 12.07 -21.40 -13.57
N HIS A 130 12.11 -20.19 -14.15
CA HIS A 130 10.90 -19.59 -14.78
C HIS A 130 11.16 -19.29 -16.25
N GLY A 131 10.59 -20.09 -17.16
CA GLY A 131 10.80 -19.91 -18.61
C GLY A 131 10.50 -18.49 -19.08
N THR A 132 9.35 -17.93 -18.71
CA THR A 132 8.97 -16.56 -19.12
C THR A 132 9.76 -15.44 -18.46
N LEU A 133 9.99 -15.46 -17.14
CA LEU A 133 10.86 -14.45 -16.52
C LEU A 133 12.30 -14.55 -17.06
N ARG A 134 12.78 -15.75 -17.37
CA ARG A 134 14.10 -15.94 -18.00
C ARG A 134 14.11 -15.41 -19.43
N SER A 135 13.15 -15.78 -20.27
CA SER A 135 13.03 -15.26 -21.63
C SER A 135 12.89 -13.74 -21.62
N ALA A 136 12.13 -13.18 -20.68
CA ALA A 136 12.00 -11.75 -20.50
C ALA A 136 13.30 -11.09 -20.03
N TYR A 137 13.98 -11.69 -19.06
CA TYR A 137 15.28 -11.23 -18.59
C TYR A 137 16.31 -11.25 -19.73
N GLU A 138 16.44 -12.37 -20.44
CA GLU A 138 17.37 -12.52 -21.56
C GLU A 138 17.03 -11.54 -22.69
N ALA A 139 15.76 -11.43 -23.07
CA ALA A 139 15.33 -10.51 -24.12
C ALA A 139 15.58 -9.04 -23.73
N ILE A 140 15.27 -8.63 -22.50
CA ILE A 140 15.44 -7.23 -22.07
C ILE A 140 16.92 -6.91 -21.86
N THR A 141 17.64 -7.76 -21.12
CA THR A 141 19.01 -7.45 -20.67
C THR A 141 20.08 -7.80 -21.70
N LYS A 142 19.91 -8.88 -22.47
CA LYS A 142 20.90 -9.33 -23.46
C LYS A 142 20.56 -8.86 -24.86
N GLU A 143 19.28 -8.85 -25.22
CA GLU A 143 18.83 -8.51 -26.59
C GLU A 143 18.33 -7.07 -26.73
N ALA A 144 18.35 -6.28 -25.65
CA ALA A 144 17.88 -4.90 -25.62
C ALA A 144 16.48 -4.74 -26.23
N THR A 145 15.53 -5.53 -25.73
CA THR A 145 14.13 -5.49 -26.14
C THR A 145 13.23 -4.88 -25.06
N THR A 146 12.13 -4.28 -25.51
CA THR A 146 10.98 -3.89 -24.70
C THR A 146 9.94 -4.99 -24.81
N ILE A 147 9.29 -5.34 -23.71
CA ILE A 147 8.24 -6.37 -23.67
C ILE A 147 6.90 -5.69 -23.42
N ALA A 148 5.92 -5.98 -24.27
CA ALA A 148 4.52 -5.66 -24.03
C ALA A 148 3.74 -6.94 -23.70
N ILE A 149 2.75 -6.83 -22.82
CA ILE A 149 1.85 -7.93 -22.45
C ILE A 149 0.44 -7.54 -22.90
N SER A 150 -0.24 -8.45 -23.60
CA SER A 150 -1.66 -8.34 -23.97
C SER A 150 -2.39 -9.55 -23.41
N THR A 151 -3.62 -9.38 -22.93
CA THR A 151 -4.36 -10.46 -22.27
C THR A 151 -5.82 -10.53 -22.72
N ASP A 152 -6.35 -11.74 -22.82
CA ASP A 152 -7.78 -12.01 -22.93
C ASP A 152 -8.13 -13.04 -21.88
N TRP A 153 -8.91 -12.63 -20.90
CA TRP A 153 -9.28 -13.49 -19.80
C TRP A 153 -10.78 -13.53 -19.61
N TRP A 154 -11.27 -14.71 -19.27
CA TRP A 154 -12.67 -15.01 -19.08
C TRP A 154 -12.88 -15.59 -17.70
N GLY A 155 -13.26 -14.74 -16.74
CA GLY A 155 -13.66 -15.14 -15.41
C GLY A 155 -15.07 -15.72 -15.41
N MET A 156 -15.18 -17.02 -15.17
CA MET A 156 -16.48 -17.69 -15.14
C MET A 156 -17.08 -17.60 -13.74
N TYR A 157 -16.29 -17.95 -12.73
CA TYR A 157 -16.69 -17.87 -11.34
C TYR A 157 -15.50 -17.61 -10.42
N SER A 158 -15.79 -17.09 -9.23
CA SER A 158 -14.84 -16.99 -8.14
C SER A 158 -15.18 -17.99 -7.05
N ILE A 159 -14.15 -18.47 -6.39
CA ILE A 159 -14.28 -19.28 -5.18
C ILE A 159 -13.57 -18.51 -4.07
N GLN A 160 -14.28 -18.26 -2.96
CA GLN A 160 -13.76 -17.54 -1.81
C GLN A 160 -13.88 -18.40 -0.55
N LEU A 161 -12.79 -18.46 0.20
CA LEU A 161 -12.71 -19.17 1.47
C LEU A 161 -13.33 -18.32 2.59
N ALA A 162 -14.00 -18.98 3.55
CA ALA A 162 -14.51 -18.32 4.74
C ALA A 162 -13.36 -17.71 5.59
N PRO A 163 -13.66 -16.74 6.47
CA PRO A 163 -12.64 -16.15 7.33
C PRO A 163 -11.86 -17.19 8.13
N VAL A 164 -10.55 -17.01 8.17
CA VAL A 164 -9.59 -18.00 8.69
C VAL A 164 -9.89 -18.49 10.11
N TYR A 165 -10.40 -17.63 10.98
CA TYR A 165 -10.63 -17.97 12.39
C TYR A 165 -11.75 -19.00 12.62
N ILE A 166 -12.57 -19.29 11.59
CA ILE A 166 -13.60 -20.35 11.65
C ILE A 166 -13.25 -21.57 10.79
N LEU A 167 -12.14 -21.55 10.06
CA LEU A 167 -11.76 -22.67 9.20
C LEU A 167 -11.21 -23.84 10.04
N PRO A 168 -11.64 -25.08 9.75
CA PRO A 168 -11.05 -26.26 10.36
C PRO A 168 -9.64 -26.48 9.79
N PHE A 169 -8.62 -26.37 10.63
CA PHE A 169 -7.27 -26.75 10.21
C PHE A 169 -7.17 -28.27 10.02
N ASP A 170 -6.41 -28.66 9.00
CA ASP A 170 -5.99 -30.04 8.81
C ASP A 170 -5.31 -30.56 10.09
N PRO A 171 -5.61 -31.79 10.56
CA PRO A 171 -5.05 -32.31 11.80
C PRO A 171 -3.51 -32.31 11.85
N LEU A 172 -2.84 -32.60 10.72
CA LEU A 172 -1.37 -32.58 10.64
C LEU A 172 -0.83 -31.16 10.66
N PHE A 173 -1.52 -30.23 9.99
CA PHE A 173 -1.16 -28.81 10.06
C PHE A 173 -1.29 -28.29 11.49
N ASN A 174 -2.41 -28.55 12.16
CA ASN A 174 -2.65 -28.15 13.55
C ASN A 174 -1.61 -28.77 14.51
N LEU A 175 -1.28 -30.04 14.32
CA LEU A 175 -0.21 -30.71 15.08
C LEU A 175 1.14 -30.02 14.86
N SER A 176 1.45 -29.60 13.64
CA SER A 176 2.69 -28.90 13.30
C SER A 176 2.75 -27.52 13.99
N LEU A 177 1.64 -26.77 13.97
CA LEU A 177 1.52 -25.48 14.66
C LEU A 177 1.70 -25.60 16.18
N SER A 178 1.22 -26.70 16.78
CA SER A 178 1.37 -26.96 18.23
C SER A 178 2.82 -27.05 18.72
N LYS A 179 3.78 -27.28 17.80
CA LYS A 179 5.21 -27.36 18.12
C LYS A 179 5.93 -26.01 18.10
N LEU A 180 5.28 -24.96 17.62
CA LEU A 180 5.86 -23.63 17.54
C LEU A 180 5.99 -22.99 18.92
N VAL A 181 7.06 -22.23 19.12
CA VAL A 181 7.34 -21.52 20.37
C VAL A 181 7.57 -20.04 20.11
N ALA A 182 7.03 -19.18 20.97
CA ALA A 182 6.99 -17.73 20.76
C ALA A 182 8.35 -17.05 20.64
N ASN A 183 9.41 -17.62 21.24
CA ASN A 183 10.77 -17.09 21.13
C ASN A 183 11.75 -18.25 20.96
N PRO A 184 12.05 -18.66 19.72
CA PRO A 184 13.04 -19.69 19.47
C PRO A 184 14.40 -19.29 20.04
N LYS A 185 14.94 -20.12 20.93
CA LYS A 185 16.27 -19.98 21.53
C LYS A 185 17.27 -21.02 21.01
N THR A 186 16.76 -22.09 20.40
CA THR A 186 17.58 -23.19 19.91
C THR A 186 17.37 -23.42 18.42
N LYS A 187 18.37 -24.02 17.76
CA LYS A 187 18.27 -24.45 16.36
C LYS A 187 17.07 -25.36 16.11
N ARG A 188 16.75 -26.25 17.06
CA ARG A 188 15.60 -27.14 16.99
C ARG A 188 14.27 -26.38 16.98
N GLN A 189 14.15 -25.32 17.76
CA GLN A 189 12.94 -24.49 17.78
C GLN A 189 12.75 -23.70 16.48
N GLN A 190 13.83 -23.16 15.90
CA GLN A 190 13.78 -22.56 14.55
C GLN A 190 13.39 -23.59 13.49
N ALA A 191 13.89 -24.82 13.61
CA ALA A 191 13.60 -25.88 12.65
C ALA A 191 12.10 -26.18 12.54
N TYR A 192 11.30 -26.00 13.60
CA TYR A 192 9.85 -26.15 13.51
C TYR A 192 9.21 -25.08 12.61
N TYR A 193 9.65 -23.83 12.67
CA TYR A 193 9.18 -22.78 11.75
C TYR A 193 9.62 -23.07 10.32
N ASN A 194 10.87 -23.49 10.12
CA ASN A 194 11.38 -23.87 8.82
C ASN A 194 10.60 -25.06 8.23
N GLN A 195 10.20 -26.01 9.07
CA GLN A 195 9.39 -27.14 8.66
C GLN A 195 8.00 -26.68 8.19
N ILE A 196 7.35 -25.76 8.92
CA ILE A 196 6.09 -25.16 8.46
C ILE A 196 6.25 -24.58 7.06
N VAL A 197 7.29 -23.75 6.85
CA VAL A 197 7.52 -23.10 5.55
C VAL A 197 7.83 -24.12 4.46
N SER A 198 8.67 -25.13 4.73
CA SER A 198 9.04 -26.13 3.73
C SER A 198 7.90 -27.07 3.34
N THR A 199 7.06 -27.44 4.33
CA THR A 199 6.02 -28.46 4.21
C THR A 199 4.71 -27.86 3.73
N TYR A 200 4.31 -26.71 4.25
CA TYR A 200 3.04 -26.06 3.95
C TYR A 200 3.20 -24.80 3.08
N GLY A 201 4.43 -24.37 2.75
CA GLY A 201 4.66 -23.20 1.90
C GLY A 201 4.75 -21.89 2.70
N THR A 202 4.57 -20.77 2.03
CA THR A 202 4.66 -19.42 2.61
C THR A 202 3.30 -18.74 2.73
N HIS A 203 2.34 -19.11 1.89
CA HIS A 203 1.03 -18.49 1.79
C HIS A 203 -0.08 -19.54 1.77
N TYR A 204 -1.32 -19.10 1.91
CA TYR A 204 -2.51 -19.86 1.57
C TYR A 204 -3.35 -19.06 0.57
N VAL A 205 -4.20 -19.75 -0.18
CA VAL A 205 -5.08 -19.11 -1.15
C VAL A 205 -6.42 -18.80 -0.47
N SER A 206 -6.79 -17.52 -0.44
CA SER A 206 -8.04 -17.04 0.18
C SER A 206 -9.19 -16.93 -0.82
N SER A 207 -8.87 -16.68 -2.09
CA SER A 207 -9.81 -16.76 -3.20
C SER A 207 -9.13 -17.10 -4.51
N VAL A 208 -9.88 -17.66 -5.45
CA VAL A 208 -9.46 -17.90 -6.83
C VAL A 208 -10.51 -17.41 -7.81
N ILE A 209 -10.07 -16.98 -8.99
CA ILE A 209 -10.92 -16.81 -10.17
C ILE A 209 -10.64 -17.98 -11.10
N VAL A 210 -11.70 -18.62 -11.55
CA VAL A 210 -11.66 -19.81 -12.41
C VAL A 210 -12.26 -19.46 -13.76
N GLY A 211 -11.58 -19.85 -14.83
CA GLY A 211 -11.87 -19.35 -16.15
C GLY A 211 -10.88 -19.75 -17.24
N GLY A 212 -10.81 -18.93 -18.28
CA GLY A 212 -9.76 -18.98 -19.31
C GLY A 212 -8.84 -17.76 -19.22
N LEU A 213 -7.54 -17.94 -19.47
CA LEU A 213 -6.60 -16.83 -19.71
C LEU A 213 -5.78 -17.10 -20.98
N ALA A 214 -5.74 -16.15 -21.89
CA ALA A 214 -4.79 -16.07 -22.99
C ALA A 214 -3.85 -14.88 -22.74
N GLU A 215 -2.55 -15.10 -22.78
CA GLU A 215 -1.55 -14.05 -22.64
C GLU A 215 -0.66 -14.02 -23.87
N MET A 216 -0.37 -12.83 -24.38
CA MET A 216 0.57 -12.59 -25.45
C MET A 216 1.70 -11.69 -24.94
N TYR A 217 2.94 -12.15 -25.09
CA TYR A 217 4.13 -11.37 -24.80
C TYR A 217 4.75 -10.94 -26.12
N THR A 218 4.79 -9.64 -26.37
CA THR A 218 5.39 -9.04 -27.57
C THR A 218 6.73 -8.42 -27.22
N PHE A 219 7.79 -9.04 -27.71
CA PHE A 219 9.16 -8.57 -27.56
C PHE A 219 9.50 -7.69 -28.76
N VAL A 220 9.91 -6.44 -28.53
CA VAL A 220 10.24 -5.47 -29.58
C VAL A 220 11.61 -4.89 -29.34
N LYS A 221 12.47 -4.82 -30.35
CA LYS A 221 13.80 -4.19 -30.20
C LYS A 221 13.69 -2.73 -29.73
N ASN A 222 14.52 -2.33 -28.77
CA ASN A 222 14.53 -0.96 -28.23
C ASN A 222 14.82 0.10 -29.32
N GLU A 223 15.58 -0.26 -30.35
CA GLU A 223 15.83 0.59 -31.52
C GLU A 223 14.54 1.03 -32.20
N TYR A 224 13.54 0.14 -32.31
CA TYR A 224 12.23 0.47 -32.84
C TYR A 224 11.45 1.29 -31.82
N ARG A 225 11.37 0.84 -30.55
CA ARG A 225 10.64 1.55 -29.49
C ARG A 225 11.04 3.01 -29.35
N ASN A 226 12.31 3.34 -29.52
CA ASN A 226 12.85 4.70 -29.37
C ASN A 226 12.56 5.62 -30.57
N GLN A 227 12.11 5.08 -31.70
CA GLN A 227 11.79 5.86 -32.91
C GLN A 227 10.34 6.36 -32.93
N TYR A 228 9.46 5.77 -32.11
CA TYR A 228 8.03 6.05 -32.09
C TYR A 228 7.61 6.56 -30.71
N ASP A 229 6.61 7.44 -30.67
CA ASP A 229 5.96 7.82 -29.42
C ASP A 229 5.21 6.63 -28.80
N GLU A 230 4.85 6.75 -27.53
CA GLU A 230 4.20 5.66 -26.78
C GLU A 230 2.86 5.25 -27.37
N SER A 231 2.03 6.19 -27.83
CA SER A 231 0.72 5.89 -28.40
C SER A 231 0.84 5.13 -29.72
N SER A 232 1.76 5.53 -30.59
CA SER A 232 2.02 4.83 -31.86
C SER A 232 2.56 3.42 -31.63
N PHE A 233 3.45 3.27 -30.65
CA PHE A 233 3.99 1.96 -30.28
C PHE A 233 2.91 1.02 -29.73
N GLU A 234 2.10 1.49 -28.77
CA GLU A 234 0.99 0.71 -28.21
C GLU A 234 -0.07 0.37 -29.26
N HIS A 235 -0.32 1.27 -30.21
CA HIS A 235 -1.22 0.98 -31.33
C HIS A 235 -0.74 -0.22 -32.16
N GLU A 236 0.55 -0.30 -32.50
CA GLU A 236 1.11 -1.46 -33.23
C GLU A 236 1.02 -2.75 -32.40
N ILE A 237 1.23 -2.70 -31.08
CA ILE A 237 1.02 -3.87 -30.20
C ILE A 237 -0.45 -4.31 -30.22
N SER A 238 -1.38 -3.37 -30.05
CA SER A 238 -2.83 -3.64 -30.02
C SER A 238 -3.32 -4.23 -31.34
N VAL A 239 -2.94 -3.62 -32.48
CA VAL A 239 -3.22 -4.18 -33.81
C VAL A 239 -2.61 -5.57 -33.93
N GLY A 240 -1.41 -5.76 -33.42
CA GLY A 240 -0.74 -7.05 -33.38
C GLY A 240 -1.52 -8.12 -32.63
N PHE A 241 -2.09 -7.79 -31.48
CA PHE A 241 -2.91 -8.68 -30.67
C PHE A 241 -4.23 -9.04 -31.36
N LYS A 242 -4.95 -8.05 -31.90
CA LYS A 242 -6.18 -8.29 -32.68
C LYS A 242 -5.91 -9.15 -33.91
N LEU A 243 -4.78 -8.93 -34.58
CA LEU A 243 -4.36 -9.77 -35.69
C LEU A 243 -3.99 -11.17 -35.23
N ALA A 244 -3.39 -11.36 -34.05
CA ALA A 244 -3.16 -12.70 -33.52
C ALA A 244 -4.49 -13.44 -33.29
N GLU A 245 -5.49 -12.78 -32.69
CA GLU A 245 -6.83 -13.35 -32.51
C GLU A 245 -7.48 -13.81 -33.84
N VAL A 246 -7.39 -12.96 -34.88
CA VAL A 246 -8.02 -13.21 -36.19
C VAL A 246 -7.20 -14.16 -37.08
N SER A 247 -5.88 -13.93 -37.19
CA SER A 247 -4.98 -14.61 -38.13
C SER A 247 -4.51 -16.00 -37.65
N LEU A 248 -4.63 -16.33 -36.36
CA LEU A 248 -4.46 -17.71 -35.87
C LEU A 248 -5.53 -18.69 -36.42
N GLY A 249 -6.45 -18.21 -37.27
CA GLY A 249 -7.37 -19.03 -38.07
C GLY A 249 -6.89 -19.44 -39.46
N LYS A 250 -5.78 -18.90 -39.97
CA LYS A 250 -5.31 -19.17 -41.34
C LYS A 250 -3.83 -19.55 -41.36
N THR A 251 -3.57 -20.85 -41.39
CA THR A 251 -2.29 -21.48 -41.83
C THR A 251 -1.02 -20.80 -41.34
N THR A 252 -0.83 -20.68 -40.03
CA THR A 252 0.49 -20.43 -39.45
C THR A 252 1.04 -21.74 -38.89
N SER A 253 2.24 -22.13 -39.34
CA SER A 253 3.00 -23.21 -38.72
C SER A 253 3.56 -22.66 -37.40
N LEU A 254 2.88 -22.91 -36.29
CA LEU A 254 3.50 -22.72 -34.98
C LEU A 254 4.64 -23.74 -34.87
N SER A 255 5.88 -23.28 -34.75
CA SER A 255 6.99 -24.15 -34.37
C SER A 255 6.83 -24.45 -32.88
N PHE A 256 6.32 -25.63 -32.57
CA PHE A 256 6.32 -26.15 -31.22
C PHE A 256 7.76 -26.54 -30.89
N GLY A 257 8.42 -25.77 -30.03
CA GLY A 257 9.67 -26.22 -29.43
C GLY A 257 9.42 -27.51 -28.66
N ASN A 258 10.33 -28.49 -28.76
CA ASN A 258 10.32 -29.72 -27.95
C ASN A 258 10.63 -29.44 -26.46
N SER A 259 10.10 -28.37 -25.89
CA SER A 259 10.10 -28.14 -24.45
C SER A 259 8.93 -28.93 -23.88
N GLU A 260 9.19 -30.17 -23.48
CA GLU A 260 8.27 -30.97 -22.67
C GLU A 260 7.84 -30.11 -21.47
N GLY A 261 6.54 -29.74 -21.40
CA GLY A 261 5.94 -29.09 -20.24
C GLY A 261 5.64 -27.59 -20.33
N LEU A 262 5.99 -26.88 -21.42
CA LEU A 262 5.30 -25.60 -21.68
C LEU A 262 3.93 -25.92 -22.27
N GLY A 263 2.86 -25.43 -21.65
CA GLY A 263 1.60 -25.22 -22.38
C GLY A 263 1.95 -24.51 -23.70
N VAL A 264 1.40 -25.00 -24.82
CA VAL A 264 1.77 -24.63 -26.19
C VAL A 264 2.26 -23.19 -26.30
N SER A 265 3.57 -23.03 -26.37
CA SER A 265 4.22 -21.75 -26.66
C SER A 265 4.78 -21.84 -28.07
N GLY A 266 4.19 -21.09 -29.00
CA GLY A 266 4.67 -21.01 -30.37
C GLY A 266 5.18 -19.61 -30.67
N GLU A 267 6.26 -19.52 -31.44
CA GLU A 267 6.67 -18.26 -32.06
C GLU A 267 5.70 -17.95 -33.21
N PHE A 268 5.09 -16.78 -33.17
CA PHE A 268 4.16 -16.35 -34.22
C PHE A 268 4.90 -15.54 -35.29
N SER A 269 4.63 -15.86 -36.56
CA SER A 269 5.03 -15.06 -37.72
C SER A 269 3.79 -14.44 -38.35
N TRP A 270 3.86 -13.14 -38.64
CA TRP A 270 2.76 -12.38 -39.26
C TRP A 270 2.38 -12.99 -40.62
N GLY A 271 1.21 -13.62 -40.74
CA GLY A 271 0.64 -14.13 -41.99
C GLY A 271 0.24 -13.01 -42.96
N ASP A 272 -0.44 -13.32 -44.08
CA ASP A 272 -0.72 -12.39 -45.21
C ASP A 272 -1.58 -11.14 -44.91
N ASP A 273 -2.19 -11.04 -43.71
CA ASP A 273 -2.94 -9.86 -43.23
C ASP A 273 -2.02 -8.65 -42.86
N LYS A 274 -0.82 -8.66 -43.45
CA LYS A 274 0.36 -7.80 -43.32
C LYS A 274 0.18 -6.29 -43.48
N LYS A 275 -0.99 -5.80 -43.89
CA LYS A 275 -1.15 -4.40 -44.32
C LYS A 275 -1.45 -3.44 -43.18
N GLN A 276 -1.81 -3.93 -41.99
CA GLN A 276 -2.20 -3.10 -40.86
C GLN A 276 -1.04 -2.77 -39.91
N LEU A 277 0.05 -3.54 -39.93
CA LEU A 277 1.27 -3.28 -39.16
C LEU A 277 2.38 -2.73 -40.04
N THR A 278 3.22 -1.87 -39.48
CA THR A 278 4.42 -1.39 -40.18
C THR A 278 5.36 -2.56 -40.49
N ILE A 279 6.09 -2.47 -41.62
CA ILE A 279 7.12 -3.47 -41.97
C ILE A 279 8.17 -3.56 -40.85
N GLU A 280 8.60 -2.39 -40.37
CA GLU A 280 9.62 -2.26 -39.35
C GLU A 280 9.22 -2.91 -38.02
N PHE A 281 7.97 -2.73 -37.55
CA PHE A 281 7.50 -3.35 -36.32
C PHE A 281 7.59 -4.88 -36.41
N ARG A 282 7.15 -5.45 -37.54
CA ARG A 282 7.13 -6.91 -37.72
C ARG A 282 8.49 -7.54 -37.80
N GLU A 283 9.45 -6.88 -38.46
CA GLU A 283 10.82 -7.37 -38.57
C GLU A 283 11.59 -7.23 -37.25
N ARG A 284 11.11 -6.38 -36.34
CA ARG A 284 11.77 -6.06 -35.07
C ARG A 284 10.99 -6.54 -33.85
N SER A 285 9.91 -7.29 -34.05
CA SER A 285 9.10 -7.86 -32.99
C SER A 285 8.99 -9.38 -33.07
N LYS A 286 8.79 -10.00 -31.91
CA LYS A 286 8.53 -11.43 -31.74
C LYS A 286 7.39 -11.57 -30.74
N MET A 287 6.51 -12.54 -30.95
CA MET A 287 5.40 -12.80 -30.04
C MET A 287 5.44 -14.21 -29.47
N LEU A 288 5.03 -14.32 -28.21
CA LEU A 288 4.86 -15.57 -27.48
C LEU A 288 3.44 -15.60 -26.92
N LEU A 289 2.62 -16.55 -27.38
CA LEU A 289 1.28 -16.76 -26.84
C LEU A 289 1.27 -17.89 -25.81
N LYS A 290 0.40 -17.74 -24.81
CA LYS A 290 0.11 -18.72 -23.77
C LYS A 290 -1.39 -18.82 -23.54
N PHE A 291 -1.85 -20.02 -23.24
CA PHE A 291 -3.25 -20.31 -22.97
C PHE A 291 -3.41 -21.09 -21.67
N LEU A 292 -4.47 -20.76 -20.93
CA LEU A 292 -4.99 -21.45 -19.77
C LEU A 292 -6.49 -21.65 -19.94
N PRO A 293 -7.00 -22.90 -19.86
CA PRO A 293 -6.24 -24.15 -19.86
C PRO A 293 -5.33 -24.27 -21.10
N PRO A 294 -4.23 -25.03 -21.01
CA PRO A 294 -3.32 -25.21 -22.13
C PRO A 294 -4.01 -25.95 -23.28
N LEU A 295 -3.74 -25.52 -24.51
CA LEU A 295 -4.18 -26.24 -25.70
C LEU A 295 -3.42 -27.57 -25.81
N ILE A 296 -4.13 -28.64 -26.13
CA ILE A 296 -3.53 -29.95 -26.39
C ILE A 296 -3.10 -29.97 -27.87
N ASN A 297 -1.90 -30.50 -28.16
CA ASN A 297 -1.12 -30.46 -29.42
C ASN A 297 -1.80 -30.94 -30.74
N THR A 298 -3.13 -31.03 -30.85
CA THR A 298 -3.82 -31.71 -31.96
C THR A 298 -4.67 -30.81 -32.87
N LEU A 299 -4.45 -29.50 -32.89
CA LEU A 299 -5.23 -28.59 -33.72
C LEU A 299 -4.60 -28.35 -35.09
N ASN A 300 -4.76 -29.33 -35.99
CA ASN A 300 -4.54 -29.10 -37.42
C ASN A 300 -5.71 -28.28 -38.00
N GLY A 301 -5.53 -26.96 -38.11
CA GLY A 301 -6.34 -26.11 -38.99
C GLY A 301 -7.60 -25.46 -38.39
N SER A 302 -7.82 -25.48 -37.07
CA SER A 302 -8.88 -24.67 -36.43
C SER A 302 -8.36 -23.32 -35.93
N LEU A 303 -9.24 -22.32 -35.84
CA LEU A 303 -8.99 -21.05 -35.14
C LEU A 303 -8.55 -21.36 -33.70
N ILE A 304 -7.25 -21.27 -33.44
CA ILE A 304 -6.62 -21.64 -32.16
C ILE A 304 -7.30 -20.89 -31.00
N TRP A 305 -7.59 -19.61 -31.21
CA TRP A 305 -8.28 -18.76 -30.24
C TRP A 305 -9.69 -19.25 -29.90
N HIS A 306 -10.51 -19.53 -30.92
CA HIS A 306 -11.88 -20.05 -30.73
C HIS A 306 -11.86 -21.43 -30.07
N THR A 307 -10.88 -22.26 -30.44
CA THR A 307 -10.72 -23.58 -29.83
C THR A 307 -10.33 -23.46 -28.37
N TRP A 308 -9.47 -22.50 -28.01
CA TRP A 308 -9.15 -22.20 -26.63
C TRP A 308 -10.38 -21.69 -25.86
N ILE A 309 -11.19 -20.79 -26.42
CA ILE A 309 -12.44 -20.33 -25.79
C ILE A 309 -13.34 -21.52 -25.47
N ASP A 310 -13.55 -22.42 -26.43
CA ASP A 310 -14.35 -23.63 -26.23
C ASP A 310 -13.73 -24.56 -25.19
N LEU A 311 -12.41 -24.69 -25.15
CA LEU A 311 -11.71 -25.51 -24.18
C LEU A 311 -11.82 -24.92 -22.77
N ALA A 312 -11.56 -23.62 -22.62
CA ALA A 312 -11.70 -22.89 -21.36
C ALA A 312 -13.12 -23.02 -20.82
N SER A 313 -14.14 -22.90 -21.68
CA SER A 313 -15.54 -23.09 -21.29
C SER A 313 -15.81 -24.48 -20.73
N LYS A 314 -15.07 -25.52 -21.11
CA LYS A 314 -15.31 -26.90 -20.67
C LYS A 314 -14.43 -27.29 -19.47
N TYR A 315 -13.21 -26.77 -19.44
CA TYR A 315 -12.17 -27.11 -18.48
C TYR A 315 -11.52 -25.85 -17.94
N PRO A 316 -12.26 -25.01 -17.19
CA PRO A 316 -11.71 -23.76 -16.72
C PRO A 316 -10.58 -24.00 -15.72
N GLY A 317 -9.51 -23.22 -15.86
CA GLY A 317 -8.36 -23.23 -14.97
C GLY A 317 -8.43 -22.09 -13.96
N VAL A 318 -7.62 -22.16 -12.91
CA VAL A 318 -7.44 -21.01 -12.01
C VAL A 318 -6.59 -19.96 -12.73
N ILE A 319 -7.22 -18.83 -13.08
CA ILE A 319 -6.59 -17.74 -13.83
C ILE A 319 -6.12 -16.60 -12.94
N ASN A 320 -6.68 -16.47 -11.73
CA ASN A 320 -6.23 -15.51 -10.73
C ASN A 320 -6.38 -16.09 -9.33
N ARG A 321 -5.53 -15.66 -8.39
CA ARG A 321 -5.45 -16.14 -7.01
C ARG A 321 -5.22 -14.96 -6.06
N THR A 322 -5.83 -14.99 -4.90
CA THR A 322 -5.55 -14.04 -3.82
C THR A 322 -4.82 -14.77 -2.70
N LEU A 323 -3.55 -14.44 -2.53
CA LEU A 323 -2.66 -15.10 -1.58
C LEU A 323 -2.54 -14.30 -0.28
N SER A 324 -2.48 -15.00 0.84
CA SER A 324 -2.26 -14.42 2.16
C SER A 324 -1.19 -15.20 2.90
N SER A 325 -0.35 -14.50 3.68
CA SER A 325 0.73 -15.15 4.44
C SER A 325 0.17 -16.24 5.36
N LEU A 326 0.87 -17.38 5.46
CA LEU A 326 0.54 -18.41 6.45
C LEU A 326 0.58 -17.88 7.87
N ALA A 327 1.37 -16.85 8.16
CA ALA A 327 1.38 -16.22 9.48
C ALA A 327 -0.02 -15.73 9.89
N ASN A 328 -0.85 -15.30 8.93
CA ASN A 328 -2.22 -14.84 9.19
C ASN A 328 -3.15 -15.97 9.67
N LEU A 329 -2.77 -17.25 9.48
CA LEU A 329 -3.50 -18.39 10.04
C LEU A 329 -3.34 -18.51 11.55
N LEU A 330 -2.30 -17.89 12.13
CA LEU A 330 -1.95 -18.06 13.53
C LEU A 330 -2.63 -17.02 14.45
N ILE A 331 -3.82 -16.55 14.07
CA ILE A 331 -4.59 -15.53 14.83
C ILE A 331 -4.89 -15.96 16.28
N ASN A 332 -5.00 -17.26 16.53
CA ASN A 332 -5.25 -17.84 17.86
C ASN A 332 -3.96 -18.16 18.64
N TYR A 333 -2.79 -17.90 18.07
CA TYR A 333 -1.48 -18.13 18.70
C TYR A 333 -0.89 -16.82 19.24
N PRO A 334 0.09 -16.88 20.16
CA PRO A 334 0.81 -15.69 20.58
C PRO A 334 1.39 -14.92 19.40
N VAL A 335 1.20 -13.59 19.36
CA VAL A 335 1.69 -12.70 18.29
C VAL A 335 3.15 -12.94 17.95
N LYS A 336 4.00 -13.25 18.94
CA LYS A 336 5.41 -13.54 18.69
C LYS A 336 5.65 -14.79 17.82
N ILE A 337 4.75 -15.78 17.87
CA ILE A 337 4.78 -16.94 16.96
C ILE A 337 4.43 -16.46 15.54
N GLN A 338 3.37 -15.68 15.40
CA GLN A 338 2.97 -15.09 14.12
C GLN A 338 4.10 -14.24 13.53
N ASP A 339 4.65 -13.29 14.30
CA ASP A 339 5.76 -12.42 13.88
C ASP A 339 6.99 -13.25 13.47
N HIS A 340 7.32 -14.29 14.23
CA HIS A 340 8.48 -15.11 13.94
C HIS A 340 8.27 -15.99 12.70
N LEU A 341 7.05 -16.50 12.49
CA LEU A 341 6.69 -17.20 11.27
C LEU A 341 6.72 -16.24 10.07
N GLN A 342 6.15 -15.04 10.20
CA GLN A 342 6.19 -14.00 9.16
C GLN A 342 7.64 -13.67 8.79
N LEU A 343 8.50 -13.44 9.78
CA LEU A 343 9.93 -13.17 9.52
C LEU A 343 10.66 -14.35 8.88
N THR A 344 10.28 -15.59 9.22
CA THR A 344 10.84 -16.78 8.58
C THR A 344 10.40 -16.87 7.12
N ILE A 345 9.13 -16.56 6.85
CA ILE A 345 8.56 -16.47 5.50
C ILE A 345 9.25 -15.35 4.72
N ASP A 346 9.33 -14.14 5.25
CA ASP A 346 9.96 -12.98 4.60
C ASP A 346 11.43 -13.24 4.29
N TYR A 347 12.17 -13.86 5.21
CA TYR A 347 13.55 -14.29 4.97
C TYR A 347 13.60 -15.30 3.82
N TYR A 348 12.76 -16.33 3.86
CA TYR A 348 12.72 -17.36 2.83
C TYR A 348 12.37 -16.78 1.46
N LEU A 349 11.43 -15.83 1.40
CA LEU A 349 11.06 -15.11 0.18
C LEU A 349 12.20 -14.22 -0.32
N THR A 350 13.00 -13.63 0.59
CA THR A 350 14.11 -12.74 0.24
C THR A 350 15.34 -13.51 -0.27
N TYR A 351 15.63 -14.67 0.33
CA TYR A 351 16.89 -15.39 0.11
C TYR A 351 16.75 -16.77 -0.50
N SER A 352 15.52 -17.20 -0.84
CA SER A 352 15.18 -18.53 -1.36
C SER A 352 15.74 -19.70 -0.54
N THR A 353 16.07 -19.46 0.73
CA THR A 353 16.72 -20.42 1.62
C THR A 353 16.14 -20.30 3.02
N LEU A 354 15.96 -21.43 3.71
CA LEU A 354 15.38 -21.44 5.05
C LEU A 354 16.41 -20.90 6.06
N PRO A 355 16.02 -19.97 6.95
CA PRO A 355 16.99 -19.31 7.82
C PRO A 355 17.46 -20.19 8.98
N LYS A 356 18.70 -19.98 9.40
CA LYS A 356 19.18 -20.35 10.74
C LYS A 356 18.67 -19.34 11.77
N LEU A 357 18.64 -19.72 13.04
CA LEU A 357 18.13 -18.87 14.13
C LEU A 357 18.79 -17.48 14.17
N GLU A 358 20.11 -17.42 14.02
CA GLU A 358 20.84 -16.13 14.03
C GLU A 358 20.49 -15.26 12.81
N GLN A 359 20.25 -15.87 11.65
CA GLN A 359 19.85 -15.15 10.44
C GLN A 359 18.47 -14.51 10.56
N VAL A 360 17.51 -15.17 11.22
CA VAL A 360 16.20 -14.56 11.52
C VAL A 360 16.35 -13.34 12.44
N LYS A 361 17.24 -13.42 13.45
CA LYS A 361 17.49 -12.28 14.35
C LYS A 361 18.10 -11.11 13.60
N GLU A 362 19.09 -11.35 12.77
CA GLU A 362 19.72 -10.32 11.93
C GLU A 362 18.73 -9.71 10.93
N PHE A 363 17.89 -10.54 10.31
CA PHE A 363 16.89 -10.10 9.33
C PHE A 363 15.80 -9.23 9.97
N ARG A 364 15.33 -9.60 11.17
CA ARG A 364 14.41 -8.77 11.97
C ARG A 364 14.97 -7.37 12.19
N ILE A 365 16.25 -7.26 12.51
CA ILE A 365 16.93 -5.97 12.71
C ILE A 365 16.93 -5.15 11.41
N LYS A 366 17.15 -5.79 10.25
CA LYS A 366 17.14 -5.12 8.94
C LYS A 366 15.74 -4.63 8.52
N GLN A 367 14.70 -5.47 8.68
CA GLN A 367 13.33 -5.13 8.28
C GLN A 367 12.77 -3.97 9.12
N GLN A 368 13.07 -3.93 10.43
CA GLN A 368 12.69 -2.83 11.31
C GLN A 368 13.29 -1.49 10.84
N ASN A 369 14.50 -1.51 10.29
CA ASN A 369 15.14 -0.31 9.73
C ASN A 369 14.51 0.14 8.40
N GLN A 370 13.99 -0.78 7.58
CA GLN A 370 13.35 -0.48 6.30
C GLN A 370 11.91 0.04 6.44
N ILE A 371 11.10 -0.56 7.32
CA ILE A 371 9.72 -0.11 7.58
C ILE A 371 9.72 1.35 8.08
N GLN A 372 10.72 1.73 8.89
CA GLN A 372 10.92 3.11 9.32
C GLN A 372 11.25 4.08 8.17
N GLN A 373 11.81 3.61 7.06
CA GLN A 373 12.12 4.41 5.87
C GLN A 373 10.92 4.50 4.93
N GLU A 374 10.13 3.45 4.77
CA GLU A 374 9.04 3.37 3.79
C GLU A 374 7.71 3.98 4.26
N GLN A 375 7.46 3.98 5.57
CA GLN A 375 6.37 4.77 6.17
C GLN A 375 6.49 6.29 5.89
N ARG A 376 7.67 6.73 5.44
CA ARG A 376 7.91 8.11 4.99
C ARG A 376 7.46 8.36 3.53
N ARG A 377 7.09 7.32 2.76
CA ARG A 377 6.90 7.39 1.29
C ARG A 377 5.43 7.24 0.81
N ARG A 378 4.56 6.49 1.49
CA ARG A 378 3.21 6.10 1.01
C ARG A 378 2.04 7.08 1.28
N ARG A 379 2.27 8.38 1.40
CA ARG A 379 1.18 9.35 1.66
C ARG A 379 0.48 9.91 0.40
N THR A 380 0.50 9.21 -0.73
CA THR A 380 0.01 9.77 -2.01
C THR A 380 -0.57 8.68 -2.92
N ILE A 381 -1.83 8.83 -3.38
CA ILE A 381 -2.50 8.20 -4.57
C ILE A 381 -3.56 7.10 -4.29
N GLU A 382 -4.86 7.48 -4.25
CA GLU A 382 -5.99 6.96 -5.09
C GLU A 382 -7.37 7.49 -4.61
N LYS A 383 -8.06 8.32 -5.41
CA LYS A 383 -9.55 8.46 -5.40
C LYS A 383 -10.07 9.30 -6.57
N ARG A 384 -10.98 8.76 -7.38
CA ARG A 384 -12.01 9.57 -8.07
C ARG A 384 -13.16 9.81 -7.11
N LEU A 385 -13.76 10.99 -7.15
CA LEU A 385 -13.37 12.04 -6.20
C LEU A 385 -14.40 12.00 -5.07
N MET A 386 -14.25 11.02 -4.17
CA MET A 386 -14.72 11.29 -2.81
C MET A 386 -14.06 12.59 -2.36
N ILE A 387 -14.79 13.39 -1.59
CA ILE A 387 -14.27 14.68 -1.15
C ILE A 387 -12.86 14.50 -0.53
N PRO A 388 -11.85 15.28 -0.95
CA PRO A 388 -10.53 15.17 -0.37
C PRO A 388 -10.57 15.37 1.15
N GLY A 389 -9.74 14.63 1.89
CA GLY A 389 -9.75 14.61 3.35
C GLY A 389 -10.73 13.63 3.99
N ILE A 390 -11.54 12.90 3.20
CA ILE A 390 -12.41 11.84 3.73
C ILE A 390 -11.65 10.61 4.24
N ASP A 391 -10.39 10.46 3.84
CA ASP A 391 -9.43 9.49 4.38
C ASP A 391 -8.91 9.87 5.78
N ILE A 392 -9.41 10.99 6.31
CA ILE A 392 -8.96 11.57 7.57
C ILE A 392 -10.13 11.85 8.49
N VAL A 393 -11.14 12.59 8.03
CA VAL A 393 -12.35 12.85 8.81
C VAL A 393 -13.14 11.55 8.98
N GLY A 394 -13.55 11.27 10.21
CA GLY A 394 -14.16 10.01 10.61
C GLY A 394 -13.15 8.89 10.87
N CYS A 395 -11.85 9.19 10.77
CA CYS A 395 -10.80 8.21 10.99
C CYS A 395 -10.09 8.38 12.32
N GLY A 396 -9.56 7.26 12.81
CA GLY A 396 -8.82 7.21 14.05
C GLY A 396 -7.57 8.07 14.01
N TYR A 397 -7.18 8.63 15.14
CA TYR A 397 -5.98 9.42 15.32
C TYR A 397 -5.32 9.07 16.66
N ASP A 398 -4.05 8.75 16.61
CA ASP A 398 -3.24 8.54 17.80
C ASP A 398 -2.51 9.83 18.13
N ILE A 399 -2.96 10.53 19.17
CA ILE A 399 -2.36 11.80 19.59
C ILE A 399 -0.96 11.63 20.18
N PHE A 400 -0.53 10.42 20.53
CA PHE A 400 0.81 10.20 21.09
C PHE A 400 1.84 9.93 19.99
N THR A 401 1.45 9.20 18.95
CA THR A 401 2.31 8.96 17.79
C THR A 401 2.12 9.96 16.66
N LEU A 402 1.07 10.79 16.74
CA LEU A 402 0.68 11.77 15.74
C LEU A 402 0.38 11.15 14.37
N GLN A 403 -0.22 9.95 14.40
CA GLN A 403 -0.51 9.15 13.21
C GLN A 403 -2.00 8.94 13.03
N SER A 404 -2.46 9.11 11.79
CA SER A 404 -3.78 8.64 11.36
C SER A 404 -3.85 7.10 11.45
N LYS A 405 -5.04 6.60 11.76
CA LYS A 405 -5.37 5.20 12.01
C LYS A 405 -6.60 4.80 11.19
N THR A 406 -7.07 3.56 11.36
CA THR A 406 -8.21 3.03 10.61
C THR A 406 -9.47 3.88 10.81
N CYS A 407 -10.30 3.99 9.76
CA CYS A 407 -11.54 4.74 9.84
C CYS A 407 -12.59 4.07 10.71
N LEU A 408 -13.21 4.85 11.59
CA LEU A 408 -14.12 4.34 12.61
C LEU A 408 -15.56 4.25 12.11
N PHE A 409 -15.94 5.17 11.24
CA PHE A 409 -17.28 5.25 10.67
C PHE A 409 -17.35 4.58 9.30
N ASP A 410 -18.57 4.16 8.96
CA ASP A 410 -18.89 3.73 7.61
C ASP A 410 -18.83 4.92 6.66
N LEU A 411 -18.17 4.72 5.52
CA LEU A 411 -18.01 5.73 4.48
C LEU A 411 -18.96 5.45 3.30
N THR A 412 -20.06 4.72 3.54
CA THR A 412 -21.13 4.51 2.58
C THR A 412 -21.64 5.83 2.03
N VAL A 413 -21.77 5.90 0.72
CA VAL A 413 -22.26 7.06 -0.01
C VAL A 413 -23.55 6.68 -0.70
N ASN A 414 -24.66 7.37 -0.39
CA ASN A 414 -25.84 7.33 -1.24
C ASN A 414 -25.60 8.13 -2.53
N ASP A 415 -26.16 7.69 -3.65
CA ASP A 415 -25.96 8.38 -4.95
C ASP A 415 -26.47 9.84 -4.97
N ASN A 416 -27.27 10.24 -4.00
CA ASN A 416 -27.76 11.61 -3.83
C ASN A 416 -26.89 12.49 -2.91
N SER A 417 -25.92 11.91 -2.19
CA SER A 417 -25.03 12.61 -1.23
C SER A 417 -23.82 13.19 -1.96
N ILE A 418 -24.08 14.25 -2.73
CA ILE A 418 -23.06 14.99 -3.50
C ILE A 418 -22.83 16.39 -2.93
N TRP A 419 -21.58 16.83 -2.94
CA TRP A 419 -21.21 18.22 -2.69
C TRP A 419 -20.66 18.84 -3.97
N ILE A 420 -21.12 20.05 -4.27
CA ILE A 420 -20.64 20.82 -5.42
C ILE A 420 -19.72 21.91 -4.89
N ASP A 421 -18.45 21.85 -5.28
CA ASP A 421 -17.48 22.89 -4.96
C ASP A 421 -17.77 24.13 -5.81
N ALA A 422 -18.47 25.10 -5.23
CA ALA A 422 -18.80 26.36 -5.88
C ALA A 422 -17.55 27.21 -6.22
N PHE A 423 -16.38 26.86 -5.71
CA PHE A 423 -15.13 27.62 -5.86
C PHE A 423 -14.05 26.89 -6.68
N ASN A 424 -14.30 25.63 -7.06
CA ASN A 424 -13.48 24.85 -7.98
C ASN A 424 -14.29 24.33 -9.18
N ASN A 425 -14.62 25.22 -10.12
CA ASN A 425 -15.30 24.88 -11.39
C ASN A 425 -16.60 24.06 -11.24
N PHE A 426 -17.30 24.17 -10.10
CA PHE A 426 -18.50 23.37 -9.81
C PHE A 426 -18.23 21.85 -9.84
N THR A 427 -17.00 21.45 -9.49
CA THR A 427 -16.62 20.04 -9.38
C THR A 427 -17.51 19.35 -8.36
N THR A 428 -18.05 18.20 -8.73
CA THR A 428 -18.97 17.43 -7.89
C THR A 428 -18.22 16.30 -7.21
N TYR A 429 -18.28 16.27 -5.88
CA TYR A 429 -17.66 15.24 -5.04
C TYR A 429 -18.73 14.39 -4.37
N LYS A 430 -18.41 13.12 -4.16
CA LYS A 430 -19.21 12.22 -3.31
C LYS A 430 -18.86 12.47 -1.83
N VAL A 431 -19.89 12.64 -1.00
CA VAL A 431 -19.76 12.83 0.45
C VAL A 431 -20.51 11.70 1.16
N PRO A 432 -19.87 10.93 2.05
CA PRO A 432 -20.58 9.88 2.78
C PRO A 432 -21.75 10.40 3.60
N ASP A 433 -22.72 9.52 3.86
CA ASP A 433 -23.88 9.89 4.65
C ASP A 433 -23.48 10.33 6.06
N ASN A 434 -24.18 11.34 6.58
CA ASN A 434 -23.89 11.96 7.88
C ASN A 434 -22.50 12.63 7.95
N PHE A 435 -21.86 12.91 6.82
CA PHE A 435 -20.78 13.88 6.70
C PHE A 435 -21.33 15.13 6.05
N PHE A 436 -20.79 16.29 6.42
CA PHE A 436 -21.16 17.55 5.81
C PHE A 436 -19.94 18.38 5.46
N VAL A 437 -20.13 19.22 4.45
CA VAL A 437 -19.11 20.10 3.91
C VAL A 437 -19.60 21.53 4.10
N LEU A 438 -18.88 22.31 4.90
CA LEU A 438 -19.13 23.73 5.01
C LEU A 438 -18.20 24.46 4.05
N ASN A 439 -18.82 25.11 3.08
CA ASN A 439 -18.13 26.04 2.19
C ASN A 439 -17.66 27.23 3.01
N THR A 440 -16.36 27.31 3.26
CA THR A 440 -15.72 28.55 3.69
C THR A 440 -15.35 29.32 2.43
N ARG A 441 -15.61 30.62 2.33
CA ARG A 441 -14.90 31.42 1.32
C ARG A 441 -13.41 31.21 1.57
N ASP A 442 -12.57 31.11 0.53
CA ASP A 442 -11.12 30.98 0.67
C ASP A 442 -10.58 32.00 1.68
N THR A 443 -10.52 31.63 2.96
CA THR A 443 -10.15 32.55 4.05
C THR A 443 -8.67 32.37 4.24
N THR A 444 -7.92 33.36 3.79
CA THR A 444 -6.51 33.50 4.13
C THR A 444 -6.44 34.03 5.57
N SER A 445 -5.84 33.24 6.46
CA SER A 445 -5.47 33.77 7.77
C SER A 445 -4.45 34.89 7.58
N THR A 446 -4.47 35.91 8.42
CA THR A 446 -3.31 36.81 8.55
C THR A 446 -2.07 36.00 8.91
N TYR A 447 -0.93 36.30 8.29
CA TYR A 447 0.30 35.62 8.67
C TYR A 447 0.62 35.92 10.15
N LYS A 448 1.06 34.88 10.88
CA LYS A 448 1.38 34.99 12.30
C LYS A 448 2.79 34.50 12.55
N THR A 449 3.57 35.30 13.27
CA THR A 449 4.93 34.95 13.69
C THR A 449 4.94 34.62 15.17
N SER A 450 5.22 33.37 15.49
CA SER A 450 5.42 32.91 16.86
C SER A 450 6.91 32.73 17.13
N PHE A 451 7.35 33.06 18.32
CA PHE A 451 8.75 33.02 18.70
C PHE A 451 8.92 32.08 19.88
N TYR A 452 9.97 31.29 19.85
CA TYR A 452 10.27 30.27 20.85
C TYR A 452 11.72 30.38 21.24
N ASP A 453 11.95 30.75 22.50
CA ASP A 453 13.29 30.82 23.05
C ASP A 453 13.80 29.44 23.42
N ARG A 454 12.89 28.54 23.81
CA ARG A 454 13.22 27.21 24.28
C ARG A 454 12.39 26.16 23.58
N PHE A 455 12.99 24.99 23.39
CA PHE A 455 12.26 23.82 22.92
C PHE A 455 11.05 23.51 23.80
N GLN A 456 11.14 23.73 25.12
CA GLN A 456 10.03 23.48 26.04
C GLN A 456 8.81 24.37 25.75
N GLU A 457 9.02 25.63 25.35
CA GLU A 457 7.93 26.55 24.99
C GLU A 457 7.30 26.18 23.65
N PHE A 458 8.13 25.78 22.69
CA PHE A 458 7.66 25.19 21.43
C PHE A 458 6.82 23.93 21.73
N TRP A 459 7.34 23.05 22.58
CA TRP A 459 6.75 21.77 22.95
C TRP A 459 5.43 21.95 23.72
N GLN A 460 5.39 22.87 24.69
CA GLN A 460 4.17 23.19 25.44
C GLN A 460 3.12 23.83 24.55
N ASN A 461 3.49 24.72 23.62
CA ASN A 461 2.54 25.25 22.65
C ASN A 461 2.06 24.18 21.67
N SER A 462 2.89 23.19 21.33
CA SER A 462 2.45 22.02 20.54
C SER A 462 1.51 21.10 21.32
N ILE A 463 1.76 20.86 22.61
CA ILE A 463 0.95 19.97 23.47
C ILE A 463 -0.31 20.65 24.01
N TYR A 464 -0.30 21.95 24.30
CA TYR A 464 -1.47 22.68 24.78
C TYR A 464 -2.62 22.60 23.76
N VAL A 465 -2.26 22.65 22.47
CA VAL A 465 -3.14 22.38 21.33
C VAL A 465 -3.58 20.90 21.25
N MET A 466 -2.85 19.96 21.86
CA MET A 466 -3.21 18.53 21.88
C MET A 466 -3.97 18.08 23.14
N THR A 467 -4.03 18.91 24.18
CA THR A 467 -4.54 18.53 25.51
C THR A 467 -5.91 19.09 25.83
N ASN A 468 -6.33 20.16 25.13
CA ASN A 468 -7.74 20.49 25.03
C ASN A 468 -8.29 19.60 23.91
N ASP A 469 -9.17 18.67 24.28
CA ASP A 469 -9.73 17.61 23.43
C ASP A 469 -10.51 18.12 22.21
N TRP A 470 -10.46 19.43 21.90
CA TRP A 470 -11.38 20.13 21.02
C TRP A 470 -10.71 20.96 19.91
N ASP A 471 -9.39 20.99 19.68
CA ASP A 471 -8.81 21.60 18.47
C ASP A 471 -7.31 21.25 18.30
N LEU A 472 -6.96 20.37 17.36
CA LEU A 472 -5.58 20.10 16.96
C LEU A 472 -5.16 20.93 15.73
N PHE A 473 -4.20 21.83 15.90
CA PHE A 473 -3.63 22.62 14.80
C PHE A 473 -2.53 21.84 14.04
N PHE A 474 -2.67 21.72 12.72
CA PHE A 474 -1.88 20.83 11.85
C PHE A 474 -0.38 21.13 11.77
N GLY A 475 0.03 22.39 12.01
CA GLY A 475 1.45 22.79 11.95
C GLY A 475 2.32 22.27 13.11
N PHE A 476 1.73 21.76 14.19
CA PHE A 476 2.47 21.20 15.33
C PHE A 476 2.35 19.68 15.49
N ALA A 477 1.29 19.08 14.95
CA ALA A 477 0.97 17.67 15.18
C ALA A 477 1.17 16.77 13.94
N ALA A 478 0.80 17.19 12.73
CA ALA A 478 0.67 16.25 11.62
C ALA A 478 1.95 16.01 10.76
N SER A 479 2.93 16.92 10.79
CA SER A 479 4.20 16.73 10.07
C SER A 479 5.25 16.00 10.91
N HIS A 480 5.21 16.16 12.23
CA HIS A 480 6.34 15.81 13.07
C HIS A 480 6.34 14.33 13.43
N THR A 481 7.02 13.53 12.59
CA THR A 481 7.47 12.21 13.04
C THR A 481 8.36 12.36 14.29
N ARG A 482 8.50 11.30 15.10
CA ARG A 482 9.47 11.28 16.21
C ARG A 482 10.87 11.77 15.79
N THR A 483 11.25 11.56 14.53
CA THR A 483 12.49 12.07 13.94
C THR A 483 12.52 13.60 13.78
N GLU A 484 11.43 14.25 13.39
CA GLU A 484 11.40 15.72 13.25
C GLU A 484 11.47 16.42 14.60
N ILE A 485 10.80 15.88 15.63
CA ILE A 485 10.90 16.40 17.01
C ILE A 485 12.35 16.32 17.50
N ILE A 486 13.04 15.21 17.22
CA ILE A 486 14.47 15.04 17.53
C ILE A 486 15.32 16.07 16.78
N GLN A 487 15.05 16.33 15.50
CA GLN A 487 15.76 17.34 14.73
C GLN A 487 15.59 18.73 15.34
N LYS A 488 14.35 19.10 15.71
CA LYS A 488 14.07 20.39 16.37
C LYS A 488 14.75 20.47 17.73
N TYR A 489 14.69 19.40 18.51
CA TYR A 489 15.43 19.31 19.77
C TYR A 489 16.92 19.57 19.54
N HIS A 490 17.54 18.96 18.54
CA HIS A 490 18.94 19.24 18.20
C HIS A 490 19.16 20.69 17.76
N GLN A 491 18.25 21.33 17.03
CA GLN A 491 18.37 22.76 16.70
C GLN A 491 18.40 23.62 17.97
N PHE A 492 17.48 23.40 18.91
CA PHE A 492 17.42 24.16 20.15
C PHE A 492 18.60 23.92 21.09
N PHE A 493 19.03 22.66 21.24
CA PHE A 493 20.03 22.29 22.25
C PHE A 493 21.44 22.16 21.70
N LYS A 494 21.65 21.37 20.62
CA LYS A 494 22.98 21.17 20.03
C LYS A 494 23.50 22.42 19.31
N TYR A 495 22.63 23.15 18.63
CA TYR A 495 23.00 24.37 17.89
C TYR A 495 22.62 25.66 18.60
N HIS A 496 22.16 25.57 19.86
CA HIS A 496 21.71 26.71 20.69
C HIS A 496 20.86 27.72 19.92
N SER A 497 20.03 27.22 19.02
CA SER A 497 19.24 28.04 18.12
C SER A 497 17.87 28.31 18.74
N HIS A 498 17.41 29.54 18.63
CA HIS A 498 16.03 29.91 18.85
C HIS A 498 15.26 29.80 17.54
N MET A 499 13.93 29.85 17.61
CA MET A 499 13.09 29.67 16.44
C MET A 499 12.00 30.75 16.35
N ALA A 500 11.92 31.39 15.19
CA ALA A 500 10.79 32.21 14.78
C ALA A 500 10.01 31.43 13.71
N TRP A 501 8.75 31.16 13.97
CA TRP A 501 7.87 30.41 13.07
C TRP A 501 6.79 31.33 12.51
N THR A 502 6.89 31.61 11.21
CA THR A 502 5.91 32.41 10.46
C THR A 502 5.03 31.48 9.65
N ARG A 503 3.72 31.68 9.65
CA ARG A 503 2.80 30.83 8.90
C ARG A 503 1.61 31.60 8.33
N GLN A 504 1.06 31.08 7.25
CA GLN A 504 -0.20 31.52 6.67
C GLN A 504 -0.99 30.30 6.20
N GLN A 505 -2.26 30.22 6.61
CA GLN A 505 -3.19 29.17 6.27
C GLN A 505 -4.23 29.69 5.29
N ILE A 506 -4.62 28.84 4.35
CA ILE A 506 -5.74 29.03 3.43
C ILE A 506 -6.69 27.86 3.69
N THR A 507 -7.95 28.18 3.99
CA THR A 507 -9.01 27.18 4.14
C THR A 507 -9.99 27.32 2.98
N SER A 508 -10.15 26.26 2.20
CA SER A 508 -11.07 26.19 1.06
C SER A 508 -12.43 25.63 1.47
N TYR A 509 -12.47 24.59 2.31
CA TYR A 509 -13.71 24.11 2.91
C TYR A 509 -13.44 23.42 4.25
N THR A 510 -14.50 23.19 5.02
CA THR A 510 -14.46 22.36 6.21
C THR A 510 -15.22 21.07 5.95
N LEU A 511 -14.59 19.93 6.22
CA LEU A 511 -15.22 18.61 6.21
C LEU A 511 -15.45 18.16 7.66
N ALA A 512 -16.65 17.69 7.98
CA ALA A 512 -16.98 17.23 9.33
C ALA A 512 -17.96 16.07 9.34
N ILE A 513 -17.94 15.30 10.43
CA ILE A 513 -19.00 14.34 10.77
C ILE A 513 -20.18 15.09 11.39
N SER A 514 -21.39 14.64 11.11
CA SER A 514 -22.62 15.15 11.72
C SER A 514 -22.65 14.78 13.20
N ASP A 515 -22.95 15.76 14.06
CA ASP A 515 -23.22 15.52 15.47
C ASP A 515 -24.52 14.72 15.64
N PHE A 516 -25.52 14.95 14.78
CA PHE A 516 -26.80 14.23 14.78
C PHE A 516 -27.50 14.23 13.41
N PRO A 517 -27.89 13.07 12.85
CA PRO A 517 -27.54 11.74 13.32
C PRO A 517 -26.05 11.47 13.11
N THR A 518 -25.39 10.87 14.11
CA THR A 518 -23.98 10.48 14.01
C THR A 518 -23.81 9.42 12.92
N PRO A 519 -22.72 9.43 12.14
CA PRO A 519 -22.45 8.35 11.19
C PRO A 519 -22.43 6.98 11.89
N ASN A 520 -22.89 5.95 11.19
CA ASN A 520 -22.80 4.60 11.71
C ASN A 520 -21.33 4.20 11.84
N LEU A 521 -21.00 3.50 12.93
CA LEU A 521 -19.69 2.86 13.05
C LEU A 521 -19.54 1.82 11.94
N SER A 522 -18.35 1.73 11.36
CA SER A 522 -18.04 0.65 10.44
C SER A 522 -18.18 -0.70 11.15
N GLU A 523 -18.58 -1.73 10.40
CA GLU A 523 -18.85 -3.05 10.98
C GLU A 523 -17.63 -3.59 11.74
N LEU A 524 -16.42 -3.34 11.22
CA LEU A 524 -15.18 -3.71 11.89
C LEU A 524 -14.99 -2.98 13.21
N THR A 525 -15.26 -1.66 13.26
CA THR A 525 -15.17 -0.87 14.49
C THR A 525 -16.17 -1.35 15.52
N ARG A 526 -17.43 -1.60 15.12
CA ARG A 526 -18.48 -2.13 15.97
C ARG A 526 -18.08 -3.48 16.57
N LEU A 527 -17.54 -4.38 15.75
CA LEU A 527 -17.03 -5.68 16.20
C LEU A 527 -15.83 -5.53 17.13
N ALA A 528 -14.91 -4.61 16.84
CA ALA A 528 -13.74 -4.38 17.67
C ALA A 528 -14.14 -3.88 19.07
N ILE A 529 -15.02 -2.89 19.12
CA ILE A 529 -15.61 -2.37 20.37
C ILE A 529 -16.35 -3.49 21.12
N ASN A 530 -17.12 -4.31 20.40
CA ASN A 530 -17.85 -5.42 21.01
C ASN A 530 -16.96 -6.51 21.65
N ASN A 531 -15.72 -6.63 21.18
CA ASN A 531 -14.75 -7.58 21.71
C ASN A 531 -13.85 -6.99 22.80
N LEU A 532 -13.98 -5.70 23.12
CA LEU A 532 -13.26 -5.09 24.23
C LEU A 532 -13.77 -5.63 25.58
N PRO A 533 -12.86 -5.85 26.56
CA PRO A 533 -13.28 -6.17 27.91
C PRO A 533 -14.21 -5.10 28.49
N PHE A 534 -15.19 -5.50 29.30
CA PHE A 534 -16.07 -4.55 30.02
C PHE A 534 -15.35 -3.72 31.09
N THR A 535 -14.14 -4.11 31.49
CA THR A 535 -13.34 -3.40 32.50
C THR A 535 -11.90 -3.25 32.04
N PHE A 536 -11.29 -2.11 32.33
CA PHE A 536 -9.87 -1.90 32.13
C PHE A 536 -9.08 -2.40 33.34
N ASN A 537 -7.98 -3.12 33.11
CA ASN A 537 -7.05 -3.51 34.17
C ASN A 537 -5.61 -3.47 33.65
N SER A 538 -4.91 -2.40 34.01
CA SER A 538 -3.50 -2.17 33.65
C SER A 538 -2.53 -3.22 34.18
N ARG A 539 -2.90 -3.97 35.22
CA ARG A 539 -2.06 -5.05 35.81
C ARG A 539 -2.20 -6.37 35.06
N SER A 540 -3.27 -6.58 34.30
CA SER A 540 -3.49 -7.79 33.54
C SER A 540 -2.89 -7.66 32.14
N VAL A 541 -1.82 -8.40 31.86
CA VAL A 541 -1.13 -8.39 30.56
C VAL A 541 -2.09 -8.68 29.40
N ARG A 542 -3.02 -9.63 29.57
CA ARG A 542 -4.00 -10.00 28.55
C ARG A 542 -5.05 -8.90 28.33
N ASN A 543 -5.52 -8.25 29.41
CA ASN A 543 -6.47 -7.16 29.31
C ASN A 543 -5.81 -5.96 28.64
N LEU A 544 -4.66 -5.52 29.14
CA LEU A 544 -3.88 -4.42 28.58
C LEU A 544 -3.51 -4.64 27.11
N ALA A 545 -3.17 -5.87 26.70
CA ALA A 545 -2.85 -6.18 25.31
C ALA A 545 -4.04 -5.97 24.37
N LYS A 546 -5.28 -6.28 24.80
CA LYS A 546 -6.49 -6.04 24.01
C LYS A 546 -6.72 -4.54 23.77
N TRP A 547 -6.61 -3.72 24.82
CA TRP A 547 -6.75 -2.27 24.71
C TRP A 547 -5.64 -1.65 23.86
N LYS A 548 -4.39 -2.09 24.03
CA LYS A 548 -3.27 -1.64 23.19
C LYS A 548 -3.48 -1.99 21.71
N SER A 549 -3.97 -3.19 21.41
CA SER A 549 -4.29 -3.57 20.03
C SER A 549 -5.38 -2.69 19.44
N PHE A 550 -6.42 -2.38 20.20
CA PHE A 550 -7.48 -1.48 19.78
C PHE A 550 -6.95 -0.09 19.45
N PHE A 551 -6.21 0.55 20.37
CA PHE A 551 -5.64 1.88 20.11
C PHE A 551 -4.58 1.89 19.00
N ASN A 552 -3.85 0.78 18.80
CA ASN A 552 -2.90 0.68 17.68
C ASN A 552 -3.59 0.69 16.33
N SER A 553 -4.77 0.06 16.23
CA SER A 553 -5.56 -0.04 14.99
C SER A 553 -6.44 1.19 14.76
N TYR A 554 -7.07 1.72 15.81
CA TYR A 554 -8.13 2.74 15.71
C TYR A 554 -7.75 4.09 16.32
N GLY A 555 -6.59 4.20 16.96
CA GLY A 555 -6.16 5.43 17.62
C GLY A 555 -6.87 5.67 18.95
N THR A 556 -6.40 6.69 19.63
CA THR A 556 -6.93 7.15 20.94
C THR A 556 -8.04 8.17 20.79
N HIS A 557 -8.07 8.82 19.64
CA HIS A 557 -9.02 9.84 19.25
C HIS A 557 -9.50 9.52 17.83
N TYR A 558 -10.44 10.30 17.34
CA TYR A 558 -10.85 10.29 15.95
C TYR A 558 -11.10 11.70 15.48
N VAL A 559 -10.89 11.92 14.19
CA VAL A 559 -11.06 13.23 13.58
C VAL A 559 -12.55 13.46 13.31
N THR A 560 -13.14 14.45 13.96
CA THR A 560 -14.54 14.81 13.77
C THR A 560 -14.72 15.90 12.75
N ARG A 561 -13.74 16.78 12.62
CA ARG A 561 -13.75 17.89 11.66
C ARG A 561 -12.33 18.19 11.19
N SER A 562 -12.21 18.64 9.94
CA SER A 562 -10.96 19.08 9.36
C SER A 562 -11.19 20.30 8.47
N GLU A 563 -10.34 21.32 8.62
CA GLU A 563 -10.26 22.41 7.65
C GLU A 563 -9.33 21.97 6.52
N MET A 564 -9.81 22.03 5.29
CA MET A 564 -9.13 21.57 4.09
C MET A 564 -8.67 22.77 3.26
N GLY A 565 -7.40 22.77 2.82
CA GLY A 565 -6.83 23.84 2.03
C GLY A 565 -5.30 23.72 1.92
N GLY A 566 -4.58 24.79 2.24
CA GLY A 566 -3.13 24.81 2.19
C GLY A 566 -2.47 25.62 3.31
N LEU A 567 -1.29 25.19 3.73
CA LEU A 567 -0.48 25.85 4.75
C LEU A 567 0.91 26.13 4.19
N MET A 568 1.30 27.40 4.26
CA MET A 568 2.68 27.81 4.06
C MET A 568 3.28 28.21 5.40
N SER A 569 4.49 27.75 5.68
CA SER A 569 5.20 28.13 6.89
C SER A 569 6.71 28.24 6.69
N SER A 570 7.35 29.06 7.52
CA SER A 570 8.79 29.24 7.59
C SER A 570 9.25 29.13 9.03
N GLU A 571 10.11 28.15 9.30
CA GLU A 571 10.85 28.01 10.55
C GLU A 571 12.21 28.69 10.37
N THR A 572 12.42 29.84 10.99
CA THR A 572 13.69 30.54 10.97
C THR A 572 14.44 30.24 12.25
N TYR A 573 15.49 29.43 12.15
CA TYR A 573 16.40 29.16 13.25
C TYR A 573 17.50 30.22 13.29
N PHE A 574 17.87 30.69 14.47
CA PHE A 574 18.94 31.68 14.64
C PHE A 574 19.62 31.51 15.98
N GLU A 575 20.90 31.87 16.03
CA GLU A 575 21.70 31.73 17.24
C GLU A 575 21.31 32.75 18.31
N SER A 576 21.49 32.37 19.58
CA SER A 576 21.31 33.27 20.74
C SER A 576 22.09 34.58 20.64
N CYS A 577 23.20 34.58 19.91
CA CYS A 577 24.03 35.76 19.67
C CYS A 577 23.27 36.87 18.91
N LEU A 578 22.27 36.51 18.09
CA LEU A 578 21.41 37.49 17.40
C LEU A 578 20.54 38.26 18.39
N LEU A 579 20.12 37.62 19.50
CA LEU A 579 19.31 38.23 20.56
C LEU A 579 20.10 39.18 21.45
N ILE A 580 21.43 39.08 21.45
CA ILE A 580 22.31 40.04 22.15
C ILE A 580 22.28 41.40 21.44
N ARG A 581 22.17 41.39 20.10
CA ARG A 581 22.24 42.59 19.27
C ARG A 581 20.86 43.12 18.84
N TYR A 582 19.87 42.25 18.72
CA TYR A 582 18.53 42.59 18.23
C TYR A 582 17.44 41.98 19.11
N ASN A 583 16.31 42.68 19.27
CA ASN A 583 15.19 42.19 20.06
C ASN A 583 14.28 41.23 19.28
N GLU A 584 13.40 40.52 19.99
CA GLU A 584 12.42 39.60 19.42
C GLU A 584 11.57 40.24 18.32
N THR A 585 11.13 41.49 18.51
CA THR A 585 10.30 42.22 17.53
C THR A 585 11.03 42.40 16.20
N TRP A 586 12.31 42.76 16.25
CA TRP A 586 13.13 42.89 15.05
C TRP A 586 13.28 41.56 14.33
N ILE A 587 13.55 40.47 15.08
CA ILE A 587 13.67 39.13 14.52
C ILE A 587 12.36 38.70 13.87
N LYS A 588 11.22 38.88 14.54
CA LYS A 588 9.88 38.61 13.98
C LYS A 588 9.66 39.38 12.68
N THR A 589 9.99 40.68 12.67
CA THR A 589 9.85 41.53 11.49
C THR A 589 10.73 41.04 10.32
N GLN A 590 11.97 40.65 10.59
CA GLN A 590 12.87 40.14 9.55
C GLN A 590 12.44 38.75 9.05
N SER A 591 11.95 37.88 9.94
CA SER A 591 11.33 36.59 9.57
C SER A 591 10.10 36.79 8.70
N GLU A 592 9.24 37.77 9.00
CA GLU A 592 8.07 38.13 8.20
C GLU A 592 8.47 38.65 6.83
N LYS A 593 9.41 39.61 6.76
CA LYS A 593 9.95 40.09 5.49
C LYS A 593 10.50 38.95 4.64
N ARG A 594 11.25 38.03 5.25
CA ARG A 594 11.74 36.84 4.55
C ARG A 594 10.61 35.96 4.04
N PHE A 595 9.60 35.70 4.86
CA PHE A 595 8.44 34.90 4.50
C PHE A 595 7.69 35.52 3.30
N LEU A 596 7.38 36.82 3.39
CA LEU A 596 6.68 37.56 2.34
C LEU A 596 7.49 37.62 1.05
N TRP A 597 8.81 37.80 1.14
CA TRP A 597 9.69 37.79 -0.01
C TRP A 597 9.78 36.41 -0.67
N PHE A 598 9.98 35.36 0.13
CA PHE A 598 10.12 33.99 -0.37
C PHE A 598 8.86 33.53 -1.10
N PHE A 599 7.69 33.83 -0.52
CA PHE A 599 6.40 33.51 -1.11
C PHE A 599 5.86 34.60 -2.04
N LYS A 600 6.60 35.70 -2.30
CA LYS A 600 6.16 36.85 -3.13
C LYS A 600 4.74 37.32 -2.82
N VAL A 601 4.39 37.41 -1.53
CA VAL A 601 3.07 37.86 -1.08
C VAL A 601 2.85 39.36 -1.36
N THR A 602 3.93 40.09 -1.67
CA THR A 602 3.92 41.51 -2.03
C THR A 602 4.62 41.73 -3.38
N ASP A 603 4.12 42.64 -4.21
CA ASP A 603 4.66 43.02 -5.54
C ASP A 603 6.06 43.69 -5.51
N ASN A 604 6.80 43.55 -4.41
CA ASN A 604 8.10 44.19 -4.26
C ASN A 604 9.11 43.58 -5.24
N SER A 605 9.41 44.33 -6.30
CA SER A 605 10.46 44.06 -7.29
C SER A 605 11.89 44.19 -6.73
N GLU A 606 12.03 44.36 -5.41
CA GLU A 606 13.32 44.54 -4.75
C GLU A 606 14.08 43.22 -4.65
N SER A 607 15.40 43.29 -4.82
CA SER A 607 16.26 42.11 -4.71
C SER A 607 16.29 41.57 -3.27
N TYR A 608 16.47 40.25 -3.11
CA TYR A 608 16.61 39.57 -1.81
C TYR A 608 17.59 40.26 -0.84
N THR A 609 18.67 40.82 -1.41
CA THR A 609 19.79 41.41 -0.66
C THR A 609 19.52 42.84 -0.19
N SER A 610 18.48 43.52 -0.69
CA SER A 610 18.04 44.85 -0.25
C SER A 610 16.84 44.81 0.70
N TYR A 611 15.98 43.79 0.59
CA TYR A 611 14.72 43.72 1.33
C TYR A 611 14.84 43.15 2.76
N ILE A 612 15.83 42.28 3.00
CA ILE A 612 16.08 41.61 4.28
C ILE A 612 17.46 42.03 4.80
N ASP A 613 17.59 42.27 6.10
CA ASP A 613 18.86 42.67 6.70
C ASP A 613 19.97 41.62 6.46
N LYS A 614 21.18 42.07 6.06
CA LYS A 614 22.29 41.18 5.71
C LYS A 614 22.80 40.36 6.90
N ILE A 615 22.78 40.93 8.10
CA ILE A 615 23.17 40.23 9.33
C ILE A 615 22.11 39.17 9.63
N PHE A 616 20.83 39.51 9.51
CA PHE A 616 19.76 38.52 9.62
C PHE A 616 19.94 37.38 8.60
N GLN A 617 20.30 37.69 7.35
CA GLN A 617 20.59 36.65 6.34
C GLN A 617 21.74 35.74 6.71
N GLN A 618 22.83 36.29 7.22
CA GLN A 618 24.03 35.54 7.57
C GLN A 618 23.84 34.61 8.78
N TYR A 619 23.06 35.05 9.77
CA TYR A 619 22.95 34.37 11.07
C TYR A 619 21.65 33.61 11.28
N THR A 620 20.82 33.47 10.25
CA THR A 620 19.58 32.72 10.34
C THR A 620 19.48 31.66 9.24
N ARG A 621 18.84 30.55 9.57
CA ARG A 621 18.61 29.42 8.66
C ARG A 621 17.11 29.17 8.55
N PRO A 622 16.48 29.49 7.41
CA PRO A 622 15.07 29.24 7.20
C PRO A 622 14.83 27.82 6.70
N ARG A 623 13.74 27.20 7.16
CA ARG A 623 13.16 25.99 6.59
C ARG A 623 11.72 26.30 6.20
N PHE A 624 11.41 26.17 4.92
CA PHE A 624 10.07 26.41 4.40
C PHE A 624 9.29 25.10 4.29
N THR A 625 7.98 25.15 4.48
CA THR A 625 7.10 23.99 4.36
C THR A 625 5.80 24.42 3.70
N LEU A 626 5.40 23.66 2.69
CA LEU A 626 4.13 23.77 1.99
C LEU A 626 3.32 22.48 2.21
N ILE A 627 2.08 22.63 2.65
CA ILE A 627 1.08 21.58 2.77
C ILE A 627 -0.10 21.97 1.88
N GLY A 628 -0.63 21.02 1.10
CA GLY A 628 -1.66 21.30 0.09
C GLY A 628 -1.08 21.79 -1.23
N GLY A 629 -1.87 21.66 -2.30
CA GLY A 629 -1.47 21.97 -3.66
C GLY A 629 -0.53 20.95 -4.28
N LEU A 630 -0.24 21.10 -5.58
CA LEU A 630 0.76 20.27 -6.25
C LEU A 630 2.15 20.63 -5.73
N GLN A 631 2.77 19.70 -4.99
CA GLN A 631 4.18 19.83 -4.61
C GLN A 631 5.05 19.63 -5.85
N GLN A 632 5.34 20.71 -6.58
CA GLN A 632 6.49 20.72 -7.48
C GLN A 632 7.75 20.76 -6.62
N GLN A 633 8.22 19.58 -6.20
CA GLN A 633 9.43 19.41 -5.41
C GLN A 633 10.69 19.96 -6.13
N SER A 634 10.64 20.12 -7.46
CA SER A 634 11.69 20.71 -8.28
C SER A 634 11.84 22.24 -8.10
N ASP A 635 10.85 22.93 -7.52
CA ASP A 635 10.74 24.40 -7.58
C ASP A 635 10.78 25.08 -6.20
N LEU A 636 11.02 24.33 -5.12
CA LEU A 636 11.08 24.83 -3.74
C LEU A 636 12.32 25.68 -3.40
N GLY A 637 13.11 26.07 -4.41
CA GLY A 637 14.38 26.77 -4.20
C GLY A 637 14.72 27.75 -5.31
N GLY A 638 13.97 28.85 -5.44
CA GLY A 638 14.44 29.96 -6.27
C GLY A 638 13.41 31.06 -6.55
N PRO A 639 13.83 32.15 -7.23
CA PRO A 639 12.98 33.29 -7.63
C PRO A 639 11.82 32.93 -8.58
N HIS A 640 11.60 31.64 -8.84
CA HIS A 640 10.61 31.10 -9.76
C HIS A 640 9.35 30.54 -9.06
N PHE A 641 9.30 30.48 -7.72
CA PHE A 641 8.05 30.15 -7.02
C PHE A 641 6.96 31.18 -7.36
N LYS A 642 5.82 30.69 -7.83
CA LYS A 642 4.65 31.49 -8.20
C LYS A 642 3.53 31.17 -7.23
N LEU A 643 3.37 32.04 -6.23
CA LEU A 643 2.34 31.89 -5.20
C LEU A 643 0.95 31.68 -5.81
N ASP A 644 0.58 32.50 -6.79
CA ASP A 644 -0.72 32.39 -7.45
C ASP A 644 -0.94 31.00 -8.07
N GLN A 645 0.09 30.43 -8.71
CA GLN A 645 0.00 29.09 -9.29
C GLN A 645 -0.19 28.03 -8.19
N TRP A 646 0.56 28.10 -7.10
CA TRP A 646 0.37 27.18 -5.98
C TRP A 646 -1.03 27.33 -5.37
N LEU A 647 -1.51 28.56 -5.15
CA LEU A 647 -2.86 28.86 -4.67
C LEU A 647 -3.94 28.23 -5.55
N TYR A 648 -3.79 28.29 -6.88
CA TYR A 648 -4.72 27.62 -7.81
C TYR A 648 -4.73 26.11 -7.61
N THR A 649 -3.58 25.48 -7.37
CA THR A 649 -3.50 24.02 -7.18
C THR A 649 -4.07 23.53 -5.85
N ILE A 650 -4.17 24.39 -4.83
CA ILE A 650 -4.77 24.00 -3.54
C ILE A 650 -6.21 23.56 -3.71
N LYS A 651 -6.93 24.16 -4.66
CA LYS A 651 -8.32 23.81 -4.95
C LYS A 651 -8.47 22.39 -5.46
N ASP A 652 -7.51 21.94 -6.28
CA ASP A 652 -7.50 20.59 -6.84
C ASP A 652 -6.91 19.56 -5.88
N TYR A 653 -5.97 19.97 -5.02
CA TYR A 653 -5.27 19.11 -4.07
C TYR A 653 -5.26 19.69 -2.65
N PRO A 654 -6.44 19.90 -2.04
CA PRO A 654 -6.51 20.44 -0.69
C PRO A 654 -6.04 19.38 0.29
N GLN A 655 -5.24 19.81 1.26
CA GLN A 655 -4.80 18.97 2.36
C GLN A 655 -5.38 19.55 3.65
N PRO A 656 -5.61 18.72 4.67
CA PRO A 656 -6.01 19.22 5.97
C PRO A 656 -4.96 20.19 6.57
N VAL A 657 -5.44 21.31 7.11
CA VAL A 657 -4.63 22.38 7.73
C VAL A 657 -4.98 22.63 9.19
N SER A 658 -6.07 22.01 9.68
CA SER A 658 -6.41 21.86 11.09
C SER A 658 -7.33 20.66 11.30
N TYR A 659 -7.35 20.10 12.51
CA TYR A 659 -8.20 18.99 12.93
C TYR A 659 -8.98 19.33 14.18
N HIS A 660 -10.18 18.80 14.27
CA HIS A 660 -10.94 18.65 15.49
C HIS A 660 -10.94 17.17 15.85
N LEU A 661 -10.55 16.84 17.07
CA LEU A 661 -10.51 15.46 17.54
C LEU A 661 -11.60 15.22 18.58
N GLN A 662 -12.02 13.98 18.73
CA GLN A 662 -12.76 13.52 19.91
C GLN A 662 -12.14 12.20 20.42
N PRO A 663 -12.12 11.96 21.74
CA PRO A 663 -11.62 10.70 22.28
C PRO A 663 -12.48 9.51 21.83
N VAL A 664 -11.87 8.36 21.50
CA VAL A 664 -12.64 7.19 21.00
C VAL A 664 -13.68 6.63 21.98
N TYR A 665 -13.60 6.95 23.27
CA TYR A 665 -14.62 6.55 24.24
C TYR A 665 -15.95 7.29 24.05
N THR A 666 -15.98 8.44 23.36
CA THR A 666 -17.23 9.17 23.06
C THR A 666 -18.05 8.51 21.95
N LEU A 667 -17.53 7.46 21.31
CA LEU A 667 -18.29 6.62 20.37
C LEU A 667 -19.30 5.71 21.07
N LEU A 668 -19.15 5.53 22.39
CA LEU A 668 -20.04 4.73 23.22
C LEU A 668 -21.05 5.63 23.93
N ALA A 669 -22.27 5.13 24.08
CA ALA A 669 -23.26 5.77 24.95
C ALA A 669 -22.80 5.70 26.41
N ASP A 670 -23.21 6.67 27.23
CA ASP A 670 -22.80 6.79 28.63
C ASP A 670 -23.24 5.58 29.49
N ASP A 671 -24.26 4.84 29.05
CA ASP A 671 -24.76 3.62 29.71
C ASP A 671 -24.05 2.33 29.26
N ASP A 672 -23.15 2.41 28.26
CA ASP A 672 -22.36 1.26 27.83
C ASP A 672 -21.30 0.93 28.90
N PRO A 673 -21.27 -0.31 29.45
CA PRO A 673 -20.31 -0.69 30.47
C PRO A 673 -18.84 -0.57 30.04
N ARG A 674 -18.57 -0.50 28.73
CA ARG A 674 -17.22 -0.30 28.17
C ARG A 674 -16.81 1.17 28.11
N TYR A 675 -17.74 2.12 28.30
CA TYR A 675 -17.45 3.55 28.27
C TYR A 675 -16.37 3.92 29.29
N ASP A 676 -16.62 3.60 30.57
CA ASP A 676 -15.67 3.89 31.65
C ASP A 676 -14.34 3.16 31.46
N ALA A 677 -14.39 1.92 30.98
CA ALA A 677 -13.20 1.13 30.70
C ALA A 677 -12.35 1.73 29.56
N LEU A 678 -12.97 2.17 28.47
CA LEU A 678 -12.29 2.78 27.32
C LEU A 678 -11.76 4.18 27.66
N LYS A 679 -12.48 4.92 28.52
CA LYS A 679 -12.05 6.20 29.09
C LYS A 679 -10.83 6.02 29.99
N GLU A 680 -10.88 5.08 30.94
CA GLU A 680 -9.76 4.76 31.83
C GLU A 680 -8.54 4.27 31.04
N ALA A 681 -8.75 3.40 30.05
CA ALA A 681 -7.69 2.90 29.18
C ALA A 681 -7.02 4.02 28.36
N THR A 682 -7.82 4.97 27.84
CA THR A 682 -7.34 6.15 27.12
C THR A 682 -6.49 7.03 28.05
N PHE A 683 -6.95 7.32 29.27
CA PHE A 683 -6.19 8.09 30.26
C PHE A 683 -4.91 7.37 30.71
N TYR A 684 -4.96 6.04 30.85
CA TYR A 684 -3.78 5.25 31.16
C TYR A 684 -2.73 5.34 30.06
N CYS A 685 -3.11 5.17 28.79
CA CYS A 685 -2.22 5.36 27.65
C CYS A 685 -1.64 6.77 27.62
N ARG A 686 -2.44 7.80 27.94
CA ARG A 686 -1.97 9.19 28.10
C ARG A 686 -0.89 9.32 29.17
N SER A 687 -1.11 8.74 30.34
CA SER A 687 -0.13 8.79 31.44
C SER A 687 1.19 8.12 31.06
N LEU A 688 1.14 6.99 30.34
CA LEU A 688 2.34 6.30 29.86
C LEU A 688 3.10 7.14 28.84
N ALA A 689 2.41 7.68 27.84
CA ALA A 689 3.03 8.48 26.79
C ALA A 689 3.66 9.76 27.36
N VAL A 690 2.97 10.45 28.29
CA VAL A 690 3.53 11.63 28.98
C VAL A 690 4.76 11.25 29.78
N ASN A 691 4.74 10.12 30.49
CA ASN A 691 5.89 9.67 31.28
C ASN A 691 7.08 9.30 30.39
N GLU A 692 6.87 8.51 29.33
CA GLU A 692 7.90 8.18 28.35
C GLU A 692 8.51 9.43 27.70
N THR A 693 7.66 10.42 27.37
CA THR A 693 8.12 11.68 26.79
C THR A 693 8.92 12.51 27.80
N ASN A 694 8.49 12.58 29.05
CA ASN A 694 9.23 13.29 30.11
C ASN A 694 10.58 12.63 30.38
N ILE A 695 10.64 11.29 30.41
CA ILE A 695 11.90 10.54 30.53
C ILE A 695 12.80 10.83 29.34
N PHE A 696 12.24 10.83 28.13
CA PHE A 696 12.98 11.14 26.91
C PHE A 696 13.55 12.58 26.92
N ILE A 697 12.75 13.57 27.31
CA ILE A 697 13.20 14.97 27.45
C ILE A 697 14.29 15.07 28.51
N GLN A 698 14.14 14.41 29.66
CA GLN A 698 15.16 14.40 30.71
C GLN A 698 16.48 13.77 30.23
N GLN A 699 16.41 12.63 29.54
CA GLN A 699 17.59 11.98 28.95
C GLN A 699 18.32 12.91 27.99
N LEU A 700 17.57 13.58 27.11
CA LEU A 700 18.14 14.52 26.18
C LEU A 700 18.75 15.75 26.88
N GLN A 701 18.14 16.25 27.96
CA GLN A 701 18.66 17.37 28.75
C GLN A 701 19.95 17.02 29.51
N THR A 702 20.09 15.78 29.97
CA THR A 702 21.31 15.33 30.66
C THR A 702 22.51 15.11 29.72
N ALA A 703 22.25 14.92 28.42
CA ALA A 703 23.28 14.64 27.42
C ALA A 703 23.99 15.90 26.88
N ASP A 704 23.51 17.11 27.23
CA ASP A 704 23.99 18.36 26.65
C ASP A 704 24.53 19.34 27.71
N LYS A 705 25.84 19.25 27.97
CA LYS A 705 26.61 20.22 28.78
C LYS A 705 27.86 20.66 28.02
N SER A 706 27.72 21.35 26.89
CA SER A 706 28.71 22.34 26.42
C SER A 706 28.37 22.94 25.05
N ALA A 707 28.17 24.25 24.97
CA ALA A 707 28.90 25.14 24.07
C ALA A 707 28.62 26.62 24.39
N SER A 708 29.64 27.46 24.23
CA SER A 708 29.62 28.92 24.34
C SER A 708 29.62 29.56 22.96
N CYS A 709 29.02 30.75 22.80
CA CYS A 709 29.15 31.58 21.60
C CYS A 709 30.64 31.82 21.28
N GLN A 710 31.13 31.27 20.18
CA GLN A 710 32.43 31.64 19.64
C GLN A 710 32.22 32.25 18.25
N ASN A 711 32.52 33.55 18.17
CA ASN A 711 32.70 34.38 16.97
C ASN A 711 31.45 34.99 16.32
N LEU A 712 30.89 36.04 16.95
CA LEU A 712 30.38 37.19 16.20
C LEU A 712 31.57 38.14 15.93
N PRO A 713 31.82 38.60 14.69
CA PRO A 713 32.83 39.61 14.45
C PRO A 713 32.44 40.93 15.12
N GLU A 714 33.33 41.44 15.99
CA GLU A 714 33.12 42.60 16.85
C GLU A 714 33.09 43.97 16.14
N ASN A 715 33.14 44.04 14.82
CA ASN A 715 33.22 45.33 14.12
C ASN A 715 32.19 45.44 13.00
N TYR A 716 31.02 46.01 13.32
CA TYR A 716 30.19 46.88 12.47
C TYR A 716 29.11 47.57 13.31
#